data_AF-A0AAU9SVN9-F1
#
_entry.id   AF-A0AAU9SVN9-F1
#
_cell.length_a   1.000
_cell.length_b   1.000
_cell.length_c   1.000
_cell.angle_alpha   90.00
_cell.angle_beta   90.00
_cell.angle_gamma   90.00
#
_symmetry.space_group_name_H-M   'P 1'
#
loop_
_entity.id
_entity.type
_entity.pdbx_description
1 polymer ?
#
loop_
_entity_poly.entity_id
_entity_poly.type
_entity_poly.pdbx_seq_one_letter_code
_entity_poly.pdbx_strand_id
1 'polypeptide(L)'
;GLENRILEVKKSLKFLGEILQNWILRILKLEEIWCPRMRKNQRKGTKVGRQEFTYIFWNKIQILKAKTLHLSIQKFTFMSSLHGIRQVRNPWADGPEYITQCPIKPGGSYTYRFNIEEQEGTLWWHAHSRWLRATVYGALIIRPPLSSPHYPFPVLPKREITLLLGEWWDRNPMDVLNLAQFTGAAPNVSDAYTINGQPGDFYRCSSQETLRFLVGSGETVLLRVINSGMNQELFFAVANHKLTVVAADASYTKPFSTNFIMLGPGQTTDVLLTADQLPAHYYMAAHAYNSANAPFDNTTTTAILQYKGAPCVTLQGKSPAAQRAIPAQLPGFNDTATAAAFTAQIKSPSKVEVPFEIDEDLFFTVGLGLFNCSTPNTQRCQGPNGTRFTASINNVSFVFPRRNSIMQAYYQGTPAGVFTTDFPPVPPLAFDYTGNVSRGLWQPSRGTKAYKLKYKSKVQIILQDTSIVTTENHPMHLHGYEFYVVGTGVGNFNPSKDTASFNLLDPPRRNTIGTPPGGWVAIRFVADNPGVWLMHCHIDSHIFWGLAMVFLVENGEGHLQSVQSPPLDLPQYPNFVNVAAMASALECWTNRAAGGCTDDEFVDQVLMCSQDRSECLTAAPRFDQTSSAMQKRFQRLGRNVSDAIASLKNSLSLDSVRDNQNAAAGGRKLVWATVVRNLAKMYPGSQLPEKLVSSLRKHYDSLPLSYSQSGFDMKEVFVHIKLIEQTSGDDNPVFVIQEVCDEEEALGSVFRLTFACTSSLSWSTVSGSLESASICCKKVQIFEKKGLNLGVVLVLVEPGQEKLFKIKVENALKSAVKKPKSTTSVKLPFGLCGCQEQSAGLGEFGDVDEESIDQCYRQEFENPNTRIQLQMPPPSSSFSVSVDEWQTIQSGGDDIGKWLLSSDNLEFGDQLGPNFFKGVYRGKKVAIEKLKGCDKGNSYEFEIRKDFLELMTCGHKSILQFYGVCIDENHGLCVVTKLMQGGSLRELVLKKKKIQTKDIFRIAVDVAEGVKLMNDHGVAFRDLNTQRILLDKQGNACLGDMGIVTACKSVNEAMEYETDGYRWLAPEIIAGDPEKTRESWMSNAYSFGIVLWEMVTGEEAYGSCSPVQAAVGIAACGLRPEIPKDCPQVLRYLMTKCWNSCPSTRPNFSHIHCVLLRDISRNL
;
A
#
# COMPACT_ATOMS: atom_id res chain seq x y z
N GLY A 1 -10.78 -56.37 -16.89
CA GLY A 1 -11.81 -55.65 -17.69
C GLY A 1 -12.18 -54.34 -17.02
N LEU A 2 -13.12 -54.37 -16.08
CA LEU A 2 -13.57 -53.18 -15.32
C LEU A 2 -12.45 -52.55 -14.48
N GLU A 3 -11.62 -53.35 -13.83
CA GLU A 3 -10.52 -52.88 -12.96
C GLU A 3 -9.44 -52.08 -13.70
N ASN A 4 -9.09 -52.44 -14.93
CA ASN A 4 -8.13 -51.66 -15.72
C ASN A 4 -8.68 -50.27 -16.06
N ARG A 5 -9.99 -50.14 -16.31
CA ARG A 5 -10.65 -48.84 -16.50
C ARG A 5 -10.68 -48.03 -15.19
N ILE A 6 -10.89 -48.68 -14.05
CA ILE A 6 -10.82 -48.03 -12.73
C ILE A 6 -9.39 -47.54 -12.43
N LEU A 7 -8.36 -48.28 -12.87
CA LEU A 7 -6.95 -47.89 -12.69
C LEU A 7 -6.55 -46.72 -13.60
N GLU A 8 -7.04 -46.66 -14.85
CA GLU A 8 -6.89 -45.48 -15.72
C GLU A 8 -7.61 -44.25 -15.17
N VAL A 9 -8.83 -44.40 -14.65
CA VAL A 9 -9.58 -43.32 -13.99
C VAL A 9 -8.84 -42.82 -12.74
N LYS A 10 -8.31 -43.72 -11.90
CA LYS A 10 -7.52 -43.33 -10.71
C LYS A 10 -6.21 -42.61 -11.09
N LYS A 11 -5.51 -43.04 -12.15
CA LYS A 11 -4.32 -42.33 -12.65
C LYS A 11 -4.68 -40.95 -13.22
N SER A 12 -5.79 -40.84 -13.93
CA SER A 12 -6.30 -39.57 -14.48
C SER A 12 -6.71 -38.59 -13.36
N LEU A 13 -7.36 -39.09 -12.31
CA LEU A 13 -7.74 -38.29 -11.13
C LEU A 13 -6.53 -37.83 -10.31
N LYS A 14 -5.50 -38.67 -10.15
CA LYS A 14 -4.26 -38.27 -9.46
C LYS A 14 -3.51 -37.19 -10.23
N PHE A 15 -3.43 -37.31 -11.56
CA PHE A 15 -2.86 -36.29 -12.44
C PHE A 15 -3.67 -34.98 -12.44
N LEU A 16 -5.00 -35.05 -12.35
CA LEU A 16 -5.87 -33.89 -12.13
C LEU A 16 -5.64 -33.21 -10.77
N GLY A 17 -5.41 -33.98 -9.69
CA GLY A 17 -5.11 -33.46 -8.37
C GLY A 17 -3.79 -32.67 -8.31
N GLU A 18 -2.71 -33.22 -8.86
CA GLU A 18 -1.39 -32.58 -8.94
C GLU A 18 -1.40 -31.31 -9.82
N ILE A 19 -2.27 -31.25 -10.83
CA ILE A 19 -2.50 -30.05 -11.66
C ILE A 19 -3.39 -29.01 -10.94
N LEU A 20 -4.33 -29.42 -10.10
CA LEU A 20 -5.23 -28.50 -9.38
C LEU A 20 -4.54 -27.73 -8.26
N GLN A 21 -3.64 -28.37 -7.49
CA GLN A 21 -2.92 -27.71 -6.38
C GLN A 21 -2.02 -26.56 -6.84
N ASN A 22 -1.43 -26.62 -8.04
CA ASN A 22 -0.51 -25.58 -8.53
C ASN A 22 -1.21 -24.33 -9.12
N TRP A 23 -2.54 -24.28 -9.19
CA TRP A 23 -3.24 -23.28 -10.02
C TRP A 23 -4.43 -22.53 -9.37
N ILE A 24 -4.86 -22.86 -8.14
CA ILE A 24 -6.03 -22.22 -7.51
C ILE A 24 -5.70 -21.70 -6.11
N LEU A 25 -5.07 -20.52 -6.06
CA LEU A 25 -5.27 -19.44 -5.08
C LEU A 25 -4.23 -18.34 -5.39
N ARG A 26 -4.66 -17.26 -6.04
CA ARG A 26 -3.81 -16.09 -6.32
C ARG A 26 -4.32 -14.91 -5.54
N ILE A 27 -3.69 -14.62 -4.40
CA ILE A 27 -3.93 -13.42 -3.61
C ILE A 27 -3.22 -12.25 -4.31
N LEU A 28 -3.98 -11.22 -4.69
CA LEU A 28 -3.40 -9.93 -5.07
C LEU A 28 -3.19 -9.11 -3.80
N LYS A 29 -2.05 -9.30 -3.13
CA LYS A 29 -1.53 -8.31 -2.17
C LYS A 29 -0.90 -7.20 -3.01
N LEU A 30 -1.36 -5.98 -2.82
CA LEU A 30 -0.79 -4.80 -3.48
C LEU A 30 0.15 -4.10 -2.49
N GLU A 31 1.18 -3.41 -2.98
CA GLU A 31 2.25 -2.82 -2.16
C GLU A 31 2.78 -1.54 -2.83
N GLU A 32 3.34 -0.62 -2.04
CA GLU A 32 4.04 0.56 -2.56
C GLU A 32 5.47 0.16 -2.95
N ILE A 33 5.83 0.33 -4.24
CA ILE A 33 7.09 -0.18 -4.80
C ILE A 33 7.85 0.95 -5.50
N TRP A 34 9.10 1.17 -5.08
CA TRP A 34 9.99 2.12 -5.74
C TRP A 34 10.54 1.55 -7.06
N CYS A 35 10.35 2.26 -8.17
CA CYS A 35 10.87 1.86 -9.48
C CYS A 35 11.56 3.04 -10.19
N PRO A 36 12.90 3.00 -10.34
CA PRO A 36 13.65 4.04 -11.03
C PRO A 36 13.64 3.80 -12.54
N ARG A 37 12.78 4.49 -13.30
CA ARG A 37 12.85 4.53 -14.77
C ARG A 37 13.37 5.88 -15.24
N MET A 38 14.03 5.92 -16.41
CA MET A 38 14.45 7.16 -17.09
C MET A 38 15.29 8.16 -16.27
N ARG A 39 16.49 7.76 -15.83
CA ARG A 39 17.44 8.66 -15.12
C ARG A 39 17.97 9.81 -16.03
N LYS A 40 17.26 10.94 -16.11
CA LYS A 40 17.73 12.14 -16.87
C LYS A 40 18.96 12.81 -16.22
N ASN A 41 20.11 12.74 -16.90
CA ASN A 41 21.19 13.73 -16.74
C ASN A 41 20.68 15.12 -17.16
N GLN A 42 20.66 16.09 -16.25
CA GLN A 42 20.47 17.52 -16.56
C GLN A 42 21.72 18.35 -16.22
N ARG A 43 21.94 19.41 -17.00
CA ARG A 43 23.05 20.36 -16.83
C ARG A 43 22.94 21.12 -15.50
N LYS A 44 24.08 21.54 -14.96
CA LYS A 44 24.22 22.38 -13.76
C LYS A 44 23.24 23.56 -13.78
N GLY A 45 22.22 23.58 -12.90
CA GLY A 45 21.37 24.75 -12.71
C GLY A 45 20.01 24.51 -12.03
N THR A 46 19.27 23.47 -12.41
CA THR A 46 17.87 23.26 -11.99
C THR A 46 17.71 22.13 -10.97
N LYS A 47 16.92 22.38 -9.91
CA LYS A 47 16.60 21.36 -8.89
C LYS A 47 15.74 20.26 -9.48
N VAL A 48 16.18 19.01 -9.37
CA VAL A 48 15.33 17.83 -9.58
C VAL A 48 14.36 17.72 -8.40
N GLY A 49 13.05 17.73 -8.68
CA GLY A 49 12.04 17.32 -7.72
C GLY A 49 12.04 15.80 -7.60
N ARG A 50 12.05 15.26 -6.38
CA ARG A 50 11.70 13.85 -6.15
C ARG A 50 10.18 13.72 -6.30
N GLN A 51 9.74 12.73 -7.07
CA GLN A 51 8.38 12.22 -7.00
C GLN A 51 8.44 10.72 -6.74
N GLU A 52 7.55 10.26 -5.86
CA GLU A 52 7.39 8.88 -5.45
C GLU A 52 6.21 8.30 -6.23
N PHE A 53 6.42 7.17 -6.90
CA PHE A 53 5.36 6.42 -7.58
C PHE A 53 4.68 5.51 -6.56
N THR A 54 3.35 5.57 -6.51
CA THR A 54 2.61 4.99 -5.39
C THR A 54 2.32 3.51 -5.57
N TYR A 55 2.10 3.01 -6.80
CA TYR A 55 1.78 1.60 -7.06
C TYR A 55 2.40 1.17 -8.40
N ILE A 56 2.85 -0.09 -8.52
CA ILE A 56 3.19 -0.73 -9.81
C ILE A 56 2.92 -2.23 -9.70
N PHE A 57 1.98 -2.77 -10.50
CA PHE A 57 1.69 -4.20 -10.57
C PHE A 57 1.59 -4.68 -12.03
N TRP A 58 2.13 -5.87 -12.31
CA TRP A 58 2.17 -6.49 -13.65
C TRP A 58 1.82 -7.98 -13.58
N ASN A 59 0.68 -8.35 -12.99
CA ASN A 59 0.34 -9.75 -12.76
C ASN A 59 -0.43 -10.38 -13.94
N LYS A 60 0.15 -11.42 -14.55
CA LYS A 60 -0.49 -12.27 -15.56
C LYS A 60 -1.30 -13.38 -14.90
N ILE A 61 -2.62 -13.22 -14.83
CA ILE A 61 -3.57 -14.26 -14.41
C ILE A 61 -3.79 -15.23 -15.60
N GLN A 62 -3.83 -16.53 -15.34
CA GLN A 62 -4.13 -17.56 -16.34
C GLN A 62 -5.25 -18.46 -15.84
N ILE A 63 -6.23 -18.76 -16.69
CA ILE A 63 -7.49 -19.44 -16.36
C ILE A 63 -7.79 -20.49 -17.43
N LEU A 64 -8.46 -21.58 -17.03
CA LEU A 64 -9.05 -22.57 -17.95
C LEU A 64 -10.56 -22.29 -18.09
N LYS A 65 -11.07 -22.37 -19.33
CA LYS A 65 -12.49 -22.14 -19.70
C LYS A 65 -13.47 -23.20 -19.15
N ALA A 66 -13.63 -23.25 -17.83
CA ALA A 66 -14.67 -24.00 -17.10
C ALA A 66 -14.72 -23.68 -15.57
N LYS A 67 -13.99 -22.66 -15.08
CA LYS A 67 -13.79 -22.43 -13.64
C LYS A 67 -14.52 -21.19 -13.14
N THR A 68 -15.40 -21.35 -12.15
CA THR A 68 -15.79 -20.28 -11.22
C THR A 68 -14.58 -19.87 -10.40
N LEU A 69 -14.35 -18.56 -10.27
CA LEU A 69 -13.16 -18.02 -9.60
C LEU A 69 -13.52 -16.97 -8.55
N HIS A 70 -12.70 -16.98 -7.49
CA HIS A 70 -12.75 -16.05 -6.39
C HIS A 70 -11.41 -15.31 -6.35
N LEU A 71 -11.42 -14.02 -6.63
CA LEU A 71 -10.25 -13.13 -6.56
C LEU A 71 -10.41 -12.20 -5.37
N SER A 72 -9.71 -12.52 -4.27
CA SER A 72 -9.68 -11.66 -3.08
C SER A 72 -8.61 -10.59 -3.23
N ILE A 73 -9.01 -9.32 -3.08
CA ILE A 73 -8.11 -8.17 -3.01
C ILE A 73 -8.07 -7.69 -1.56
N GLN A 74 -6.86 -7.47 -1.03
CA GLN A 74 -6.66 -7.09 0.37
C GLN A 74 -5.81 -5.81 0.50
N LYS A 75 -6.14 -5.01 1.52
CA LYS A 75 -5.36 -3.90 2.12
C LYS A 75 -5.31 -2.53 1.42
N PHE A 76 -5.98 -2.27 0.29
CA PHE A 76 -5.80 -0.99 -0.46
C PHE A 76 -7.07 -0.30 -0.99
N THR A 77 -6.94 1.00 -1.29
CA THR A 77 -8.03 1.92 -1.69
C THR A 77 -8.33 1.94 -3.19
N PHE A 78 -8.76 0.85 -3.81
CA PHE A 78 -9.20 0.88 -5.22
C PHE A 78 -10.03 -0.32 -5.64
N MET A 79 -10.71 -0.20 -6.77
CA MET A 79 -11.38 -1.31 -7.46
C MET A 79 -10.57 -1.83 -8.63
N SER A 80 -10.68 -3.14 -8.88
CA SER A 80 -10.18 -3.79 -10.08
C SER A 80 -11.37 -4.11 -10.97
N SER A 81 -11.38 -3.62 -12.21
CA SER A 81 -12.28 -4.13 -13.24
C SER A 81 -11.63 -5.29 -13.99
N LEU A 82 -12.47 -6.26 -14.37
CA LEU A 82 -12.10 -7.44 -15.15
C LEU A 82 -12.52 -7.19 -16.60
N HIS A 83 -11.76 -6.35 -17.30
CA HIS A 83 -12.08 -5.81 -18.63
C HIS A 83 -12.48 -6.91 -19.61
N GLY A 84 -13.68 -6.79 -20.19
CA GLY A 84 -14.23 -7.74 -21.16
C GLY A 84 -14.84 -9.02 -20.58
N ILE A 85 -14.82 -9.23 -19.26
CA ILE A 85 -15.61 -10.29 -18.62
C ILE A 85 -17.07 -9.85 -18.54
N ARG A 86 -17.99 -10.68 -19.04
CA ARG A 86 -19.42 -10.36 -19.07
C ARG A 86 -20.08 -10.23 -17.69
N GLN A 87 -19.51 -10.82 -16.62
CA GLN A 87 -20.07 -10.72 -15.25
C GLN A 87 -21.56 -11.08 -15.18
N VAL A 88 -21.97 -12.17 -15.84
CA VAL A 88 -23.39 -12.47 -16.09
C VAL A 88 -24.21 -12.50 -14.79
N ARG A 89 -25.18 -11.58 -14.70
CA ARG A 89 -26.06 -11.29 -13.55
C ARG A 89 -25.35 -10.82 -12.28
N ASN A 90 -24.03 -10.58 -12.31
CA ASN A 90 -23.23 -10.16 -11.16
C ASN A 90 -22.49 -8.82 -11.41
N PRO A 91 -23.20 -7.71 -11.65
CA PRO A 91 -22.59 -6.39 -11.82
C PRO A 91 -21.75 -5.97 -10.59
N TRP A 92 -22.02 -6.53 -9.41
CA TRP A 92 -21.25 -6.27 -8.18
C TRP A 92 -19.75 -6.59 -8.29
N ALA A 93 -19.34 -7.46 -9.23
CA ALA A 93 -17.93 -7.81 -9.47
C ALA A 93 -17.35 -7.17 -10.75
N ASP A 94 -18.03 -6.19 -11.34
CA ASP A 94 -17.57 -5.49 -12.56
C ASP A 94 -16.48 -4.44 -12.30
N GLY A 95 -16.52 -3.77 -11.14
CA GLY A 95 -15.45 -2.89 -10.66
C GLY A 95 -15.38 -1.40 -11.07
N PRO A 96 -16.27 -0.74 -11.86
CA PRO A 96 -16.20 0.70 -12.11
C PRO A 96 -16.68 1.60 -10.93
N GLU A 97 -15.86 2.59 -10.54
CA GLU A 97 -16.05 3.44 -9.35
C GLU A 97 -17.39 4.21 -9.37
N TYR A 98 -18.19 4.07 -8.30
CA TYR A 98 -19.53 4.67 -8.16
C TYR A 98 -20.57 4.25 -9.22
N ILE A 99 -20.25 3.29 -10.10
CA ILE A 99 -21.23 2.71 -11.03
C ILE A 99 -21.82 1.44 -10.43
N THR A 100 -20.99 0.42 -10.20
CA THR A 100 -21.46 -0.86 -9.66
C THR A 100 -21.26 -1.01 -8.15
N GLN A 101 -20.19 -0.43 -7.60
CA GLN A 101 -19.87 -0.51 -6.18
C GLN A 101 -19.16 0.76 -5.69
N CYS A 102 -19.08 0.94 -4.37
CA CYS A 102 -18.24 1.99 -3.78
C CYS A 102 -16.75 1.56 -3.77
N PRO A 103 -15.80 2.51 -3.66
CA PRO A 103 -14.38 2.19 -3.51
C PRO A 103 -14.12 1.23 -2.35
N ILE A 104 -13.26 0.23 -2.57
CA ILE A 104 -12.59 -0.48 -1.46
C ILE A 104 -11.78 0.58 -0.69
N LYS A 105 -11.81 0.53 0.65
CA LYS A 105 -11.10 1.47 1.54
C LYS A 105 -9.67 0.97 1.83
N PRO A 106 -8.72 1.84 2.23
CA PRO A 106 -7.41 1.36 2.68
C PRO A 106 -7.58 0.44 3.89
N GLY A 107 -6.85 -0.67 3.92
CA GLY A 107 -7.05 -1.74 4.91
C GLY A 107 -8.29 -2.62 4.69
N GLY A 108 -9.22 -2.24 3.81
CA GLY A 108 -10.37 -3.05 3.44
C GLY A 108 -10.03 -4.21 2.50
N SER A 109 -10.99 -5.11 2.32
CA SER A 109 -10.92 -6.21 1.36
C SER A 109 -12.26 -6.39 0.65
N TYR A 110 -12.21 -6.91 -0.58
CA TYR A 110 -13.40 -7.32 -1.34
C TYR A 110 -13.03 -8.50 -2.24
N THR A 111 -13.94 -9.46 -2.36
CA THR A 111 -13.75 -10.65 -3.18
C THR A 111 -14.58 -10.56 -4.46
N TYR A 112 -13.89 -10.36 -5.58
CA TYR A 112 -14.49 -10.43 -6.91
C TYR A 112 -14.78 -11.89 -7.24
N ARG A 113 -16.05 -12.21 -7.43
CA ARG A 113 -16.54 -13.56 -7.74
C ARG A 113 -17.11 -13.53 -9.14
N PHE A 114 -16.57 -14.33 -10.06
CA PHE A 114 -16.96 -14.26 -11.46
C PHE A 114 -16.83 -15.61 -12.16
N ASN A 115 -17.57 -15.75 -13.26
CA ASN A 115 -17.53 -16.87 -14.17
C ASN A 115 -16.99 -16.40 -15.53
N ILE A 116 -16.27 -17.28 -16.21
CA ILE A 116 -15.92 -17.12 -17.63
C ILE A 116 -17.05 -17.77 -18.45
N GLU A 117 -17.70 -17.00 -19.31
CA GLU A 117 -18.79 -17.48 -20.17
C GLU A 117 -18.47 -17.16 -21.63
N GLU A 118 -18.28 -18.21 -22.43
CA GLU A 118 -17.90 -18.18 -23.85
C GLU A 118 -16.50 -17.63 -24.19
N GLN A 119 -15.97 -16.63 -23.45
CA GLN A 119 -14.69 -15.97 -23.76
C GLN A 119 -13.51 -16.94 -23.83
N GLU A 120 -12.58 -16.69 -24.75
CA GLU A 120 -11.35 -17.49 -24.90
C GLU A 120 -10.24 -16.69 -25.62
N GLY A 121 -9.05 -16.62 -25.03
CA GLY A 121 -7.93 -15.82 -25.54
C GLY A 121 -7.41 -14.82 -24.50
N THR A 122 -7.12 -13.60 -24.95
CA THR A 122 -6.52 -12.55 -24.11
C THR A 122 -7.52 -11.48 -23.71
N LEU A 123 -7.73 -11.32 -22.41
CA LEU A 123 -8.30 -10.13 -21.78
C LEU A 123 -7.26 -9.53 -20.82
N TRP A 124 -7.68 -8.56 -20.01
CA TRP A 124 -6.85 -7.91 -19.01
C TRP A 124 -7.69 -7.45 -17.82
N TRP A 125 -7.04 -7.02 -16.75
CA TRP A 125 -7.66 -6.42 -15.57
C TRP A 125 -6.92 -5.14 -15.24
N HIS A 126 -7.62 -4.14 -14.69
CA HIS A 126 -7.02 -2.86 -14.34
C HIS A 126 -7.77 -2.15 -13.22
N ALA A 127 -7.13 -1.19 -12.57
CA ALA A 127 -7.85 -0.33 -11.63
C ALA A 127 -8.90 0.51 -12.37
N HIS A 128 -10.14 0.54 -11.89
CA HIS A 128 -11.21 1.37 -12.48
C HIS A 128 -11.66 2.45 -11.48
N SER A 129 -10.65 3.13 -10.93
CA SER A 129 -10.76 4.26 -10.02
C SER A 129 -9.66 5.27 -10.34
N ARG A 130 -10.07 6.47 -10.74
CA ARG A 130 -9.19 7.59 -11.11
C ARG A 130 -8.11 7.14 -12.12
N TRP A 131 -6.89 7.67 -12.02
CA TRP A 131 -5.78 7.34 -12.91
C TRP A 131 -4.87 6.22 -12.36
N LEU A 132 -5.38 5.37 -11.46
CA LEU A 132 -4.58 4.30 -10.85
C LEU A 132 -4.18 3.20 -11.85
N ARG A 133 -4.92 3.02 -12.95
CA ARG A 133 -4.52 2.10 -14.03
C ARG A 133 -3.33 2.58 -14.86
N ALA A 134 -2.76 3.75 -14.59
CA ALA A 134 -1.46 4.11 -15.15
C ALA A 134 -0.36 3.12 -14.71
N THR A 135 -0.58 2.40 -13.60
CA THR A 135 0.39 1.44 -13.05
C THR A 135 -0.21 0.19 -12.39
N VAL A 136 -1.54 0.13 -12.18
CA VAL A 136 -2.24 -1.03 -11.58
C VAL A 136 -3.08 -1.75 -12.63
N TYR A 137 -2.47 -2.76 -13.28
CA TYR A 137 -3.12 -3.60 -14.28
C TYR A 137 -2.38 -4.91 -14.55
N GLY A 138 -2.95 -5.79 -15.37
CA GLY A 138 -2.27 -7.01 -15.81
C GLY A 138 -3.10 -7.84 -16.78
N ALA A 139 -2.46 -8.86 -17.36
CA ALA A 139 -3.10 -9.72 -18.35
C ALA A 139 -4.02 -10.77 -17.70
N LEU A 140 -5.12 -11.10 -18.38
CA LEU A 140 -6.08 -12.14 -18.02
C LEU A 140 -6.18 -13.12 -19.19
N ILE A 141 -5.43 -14.23 -19.13
CA ILE A 141 -5.37 -15.20 -20.23
C ILE A 141 -6.34 -16.35 -19.97
N ILE A 142 -7.33 -16.50 -20.84
CA ILE A 142 -8.33 -17.56 -20.80
C ILE A 142 -7.94 -18.61 -21.85
N ARG A 143 -7.55 -19.80 -21.39
CA ARG A 143 -7.10 -20.89 -22.26
C ARG A 143 -8.25 -21.82 -22.66
N PRO A 144 -8.15 -22.50 -23.81
CA PRO A 144 -9.09 -23.55 -24.21
C PRO A 144 -9.33 -24.57 -23.09
N PRO A 145 -10.54 -25.16 -23.01
CA PRO A 145 -10.87 -26.13 -21.97
C PRO A 145 -10.07 -27.42 -22.16
N LEU A 146 -9.79 -28.14 -21.06
CA LEU A 146 -9.04 -29.41 -21.12
C LEU A 146 -9.73 -30.49 -21.98
N SER A 147 -11.04 -30.40 -22.18
CA SER A 147 -11.84 -31.27 -23.06
C SER A 147 -11.67 -30.97 -24.55
N SER A 148 -11.20 -29.76 -24.91
CA SER A 148 -10.86 -29.37 -26.28
C SER A 148 -9.59 -28.50 -26.23
N PRO A 149 -8.41 -29.08 -25.95
CA PRO A 149 -7.20 -28.33 -25.58
C PRO A 149 -6.50 -27.66 -26.77
N HIS A 150 -7.09 -27.69 -27.96
CA HIS A 150 -6.50 -27.19 -29.20
C HIS A 150 -7.11 -25.83 -29.57
N TYR A 151 -6.24 -24.87 -29.86
CA TYR A 151 -6.63 -23.63 -30.51
C TYR A 151 -7.24 -23.90 -31.91
N PRO A 152 -8.17 -23.07 -32.39
CA PRO A 152 -8.84 -23.27 -33.69
C PRO A 152 -7.99 -22.92 -34.91
N PHE A 153 -6.73 -22.49 -34.73
CA PHE A 153 -5.79 -22.20 -35.80
C PHE A 153 -4.81 -23.37 -36.04
N PRO A 154 -4.41 -23.62 -37.31
CA PRO A 154 -3.74 -24.87 -37.69
C PRO A 154 -2.29 -25.01 -37.20
N VAL A 155 -1.61 -23.91 -36.86
CA VAL A 155 -0.23 -23.92 -36.37
C VAL A 155 -0.24 -23.72 -34.86
N LEU A 156 0.05 -24.78 -34.10
CA LEU A 156 0.16 -24.71 -32.65
C LEU A 156 1.43 -23.92 -32.26
N PRO A 157 1.31 -22.82 -31.47
CA PRO A 157 2.46 -22.06 -31.02
C PRO A 157 3.27 -22.88 -30.02
N LYS A 158 4.59 -22.89 -30.20
CA LYS A 158 5.53 -23.55 -29.28
C LYS A 158 5.64 -22.81 -27.94
N ARG A 159 5.23 -21.54 -27.91
CA ARG A 159 5.24 -20.65 -26.74
C ARG A 159 4.24 -19.51 -26.88
N GLU A 160 3.86 -18.94 -25.75
CA GLU A 160 3.06 -17.72 -25.67
C GLU A 160 3.86 -16.61 -24.97
N ILE A 161 3.87 -15.41 -25.54
CA ILE A 161 4.48 -14.22 -24.94
C ILE A 161 3.36 -13.20 -24.71
N THR A 162 3.31 -12.59 -23.54
CA THR A 162 2.33 -11.54 -23.22
C THR A 162 3.02 -10.18 -23.25
N LEU A 163 2.41 -9.24 -23.97
CA LEU A 163 2.92 -7.88 -24.20
C LEU A 163 1.87 -6.86 -23.76
N LEU A 164 2.11 -6.23 -22.61
CA LEU A 164 1.32 -5.14 -22.06
C LEU A 164 1.94 -3.82 -22.56
N LEU A 165 1.27 -3.14 -23.49
CA LEU A 165 1.65 -1.81 -23.92
C LEU A 165 1.08 -0.80 -22.92
N GLY A 166 1.89 0.12 -22.42
CA GLY A 166 1.47 1.09 -21.39
C GLY A 166 2.19 2.42 -21.48
N GLU A 167 1.82 3.34 -20.60
CA GLU A 167 2.37 4.69 -20.52
C GLU A 167 3.02 4.96 -19.16
N TRP A 168 4.01 5.84 -19.15
CA TRP A 168 4.74 6.27 -17.97
C TRP A 168 4.84 7.79 -17.92
N TRP A 169 4.68 8.37 -16.74
CA TRP A 169 4.95 9.79 -16.45
C TRP A 169 6.12 9.85 -15.46
N ASP A 170 6.98 10.86 -15.54
CA ASP A 170 7.97 11.17 -14.49
C ASP A 170 7.28 11.75 -13.22
N ARG A 171 6.01 12.16 -13.35
CA ARG A 171 5.14 12.65 -12.26
C ARG A 171 4.18 11.57 -11.76
N ASN A 172 3.70 11.71 -10.52
CA ASN A 172 2.59 10.90 -10.04
C ASN A 172 1.34 11.10 -10.94
N PRO A 173 0.76 10.05 -11.55
CA PRO A 173 -0.40 10.18 -12.45
C PRO A 173 -1.62 10.85 -11.78
N MET A 174 -1.77 10.70 -10.47
CA MET A 174 -2.85 11.34 -9.71
C MET A 174 -2.67 12.86 -9.62
N ASP A 175 -1.42 13.36 -9.53
CA ASP A 175 -1.14 14.80 -9.58
C ASP A 175 -1.43 15.37 -10.97
N VAL A 176 -1.16 14.60 -12.04
CA VAL A 176 -1.47 14.98 -13.42
C VAL A 176 -2.99 15.14 -13.60
N LEU A 177 -3.77 14.15 -13.14
CA LEU A 177 -5.24 14.21 -13.14
C LEU A 177 -5.76 15.38 -12.30
N ASN A 178 -5.29 15.54 -11.06
CA ASN A 178 -5.72 16.61 -10.16
C ASN A 178 -5.43 18.00 -10.75
N LEU A 179 -4.28 18.17 -11.41
CA LEU A 179 -3.92 19.42 -12.08
C LEU A 179 -4.85 19.71 -13.26
N ALA A 180 -5.10 18.73 -14.13
CA ALA A 180 -6.04 18.87 -15.26
C ALA A 180 -7.46 19.20 -14.77
N GLN A 181 -7.95 18.54 -13.72
CA GLN A 181 -9.24 18.84 -13.10
C GLN A 181 -9.29 20.24 -12.48
N PHE A 182 -8.20 20.71 -11.85
CA PHE A 182 -8.15 22.06 -11.30
C PHE A 182 -8.16 23.12 -12.41
N THR A 183 -7.27 23.00 -13.39
CA THR A 183 -7.07 24.01 -14.46
C THR A 183 -8.13 23.97 -15.55
N GLY A 184 -8.78 22.82 -15.76
CA GLY A 184 -9.67 22.56 -16.89
C GLY A 184 -8.95 22.43 -18.24
N ALA A 185 -7.62 22.29 -18.24
CA ALA A 185 -6.82 22.02 -19.43
C ALA A 185 -6.70 20.50 -19.71
N ALA A 186 -6.07 20.16 -20.84
CA ALA A 186 -5.60 18.80 -21.10
C ALA A 186 -4.58 18.37 -20.04
N PRO A 187 -4.55 17.09 -19.63
CA PRO A 187 -3.48 16.57 -18.80
C PRO A 187 -2.13 16.60 -19.53
N ASN A 188 -1.03 16.56 -18.77
CA ASN A 188 0.29 16.37 -19.35
C ASN A 188 0.38 15.03 -20.08
N VAL A 189 0.98 15.03 -21.27
CA VAL A 189 1.39 13.82 -22.00
C VAL A 189 2.36 12.98 -21.16
N SER A 190 2.44 11.69 -21.49
CA SER A 190 3.40 10.74 -20.94
C SER A 190 4.85 11.13 -21.26
N ASP A 191 5.78 10.69 -20.40
CA ASP A 191 7.23 10.84 -20.58
C ASP A 191 7.85 9.63 -21.33
N ALA A 192 7.13 8.50 -21.40
CA ALA A 192 7.47 7.34 -22.20
C ALA A 192 6.28 6.38 -22.41
N TYR A 193 6.20 5.77 -23.60
CA TYR A 193 5.56 4.46 -23.78
C TYR A 193 6.42 3.32 -23.22
N THR A 194 5.79 2.19 -22.91
CA THR A 194 6.44 1.00 -22.35
C THR A 194 5.89 -0.31 -22.92
N ILE A 195 6.73 -1.35 -22.95
CA ILE A 195 6.34 -2.75 -23.21
C ILE A 195 6.64 -3.56 -21.94
N ASN A 196 5.61 -4.18 -21.34
CA ASN A 196 5.68 -4.81 -20.01
C ASN A 196 6.38 -3.90 -18.96
N GLY A 197 6.12 -2.60 -19.05
CA GLY A 197 6.67 -1.57 -18.18
C GLY A 197 8.05 -1.06 -18.53
N GLN A 198 8.81 -1.71 -19.43
CA GLN A 198 10.12 -1.20 -19.82
C GLN A 198 10.02 -0.25 -21.03
N PRO A 199 10.60 0.97 -20.96
CA PRO A 199 10.59 1.91 -22.09
C PRO A 199 11.36 1.41 -23.32
N GLY A 200 12.53 0.80 -23.12
CA GLY A 200 13.36 0.28 -24.22
C GLY A 200 14.62 1.10 -24.53
N ASP A 201 15.31 0.73 -25.61
CA ASP A 201 16.66 1.20 -25.95
C ASP A 201 16.75 2.69 -26.34
N PHE A 202 15.65 3.26 -26.85
CA PHE A 202 15.63 4.65 -27.32
C PHE A 202 15.46 5.68 -26.17
N TYR A 203 15.20 5.19 -24.96
CA TYR A 203 15.02 6.02 -23.77
C TYR A 203 16.29 6.11 -22.92
N ARG A 204 16.49 7.28 -22.30
CA ARG A 204 17.70 7.55 -21.51
C ARG A 204 17.74 6.65 -20.28
N CYS A 205 18.82 5.87 -20.15
CA CYS A 205 19.04 4.94 -19.04
C CYS A 205 18.02 3.79 -18.96
N SER A 206 17.43 3.37 -20.09
CA SER A 206 16.55 2.20 -20.17
C SER A 206 17.11 1.03 -20.99
N SER A 207 18.17 1.24 -21.79
CA SER A 207 18.73 0.21 -22.67
C SER A 207 19.28 -1.04 -21.96
N GLN A 208 19.77 -0.89 -20.73
CA GLN A 208 20.27 -2.02 -19.93
C GLN A 208 19.16 -2.96 -19.44
N GLU A 209 17.93 -2.45 -19.27
CA GLU A 209 16.76 -3.21 -18.80
C GLU A 209 15.78 -3.57 -19.92
N THR A 210 16.14 -3.30 -21.18
CA THR A 210 15.29 -3.57 -22.34
C THR A 210 15.01 -5.06 -22.46
N LEU A 211 13.72 -5.41 -22.47
CA LEU A 211 13.26 -6.80 -22.43
C LEU A 211 13.70 -7.59 -23.66
N ARG A 212 14.14 -8.83 -23.43
CA ARG A 212 14.65 -9.74 -24.45
C ARG A 212 13.87 -11.05 -24.44
N PHE A 213 13.29 -11.40 -25.59
CA PHE A 213 12.51 -12.61 -25.79
C PHE A 213 13.28 -13.60 -26.66
N LEU A 214 13.79 -14.66 -26.04
CA LEU A 214 14.66 -15.65 -26.70
C LEU A 214 13.86 -16.70 -27.49
N VAL A 215 14.06 -16.79 -28.82
CA VAL A 215 13.36 -17.71 -29.74
C VAL A 215 14.30 -18.60 -30.56
N GLY A 216 13.85 -19.80 -30.93
CA GLY A 216 14.52 -20.67 -31.90
C GLY A 216 14.15 -20.33 -33.35
N SER A 217 15.05 -20.63 -34.29
CA SER A 217 14.74 -20.51 -35.73
C SER A 217 13.58 -21.44 -36.12
N GLY A 218 12.62 -20.95 -36.91
CA GLY A 218 11.40 -21.67 -37.29
C GLY A 218 10.37 -21.83 -36.16
N GLU A 219 10.61 -21.28 -34.97
CA GLU A 219 9.66 -21.34 -33.85
C GLU A 219 8.45 -20.43 -34.11
N THR A 220 7.23 -20.98 -34.04
CA THR A 220 6.01 -20.16 -34.04
C THR A 220 5.61 -19.82 -32.61
N VAL A 221 5.32 -18.53 -32.41
CA VAL A 221 5.10 -17.84 -31.14
C VAL A 221 3.73 -17.16 -31.19
N LEU A 222 2.91 -17.33 -30.15
CA LEU A 222 1.70 -16.53 -29.98
C LEU A 222 2.04 -15.30 -29.12
N LEU A 223 2.03 -14.12 -29.73
CA LEU A 223 2.10 -12.84 -29.03
C LEU A 223 0.69 -12.43 -28.63
N ARG A 224 0.48 -12.23 -27.32
CA ARG A 224 -0.77 -11.78 -26.70
C ARG A 224 -0.62 -10.30 -26.35
N VAL A 225 -1.05 -9.41 -27.25
CA VAL A 225 -0.83 -7.95 -27.15
C VAL A 225 -2.05 -7.28 -26.54
N ILE A 226 -1.81 -6.39 -25.56
CA ILE A 226 -2.84 -5.66 -24.81
C ILE A 226 -2.45 -4.19 -24.83
N ASN A 227 -3.34 -3.28 -25.22
CA ASN A 227 -3.13 -1.85 -24.98
C ASN A 227 -3.76 -1.43 -23.65
N SER A 228 -2.91 -1.39 -22.62
CA SER A 228 -3.19 -0.90 -21.27
C SER A 228 -2.83 0.59 -21.07
N GLY A 229 -2.47 1.31 -22.14
CA GLY A 229 -2.19 2.75 -22.12
C GLY A 229 -3.38 3.59 -21.64
N MET A 230 -3.11 4.78 -21.11
CA MET A 230 -4.12 5.67 -20.53
C MET A 230 -4.88 6.44 -21.60
N ASN A 231 -4.16 7.06 -22.53
CA ASN A 231 -4.73 8.05 -23.46
C ASN A 231 -4.34 7.80 -24.93
N GLN A 232 -3.46 6.85 -25.25
CA GLN A 232 -2.97 6.65 -26.62
C GLN A 232 -3.31 5.29 -27.25
N GLU A 233 -3.79 5.34 -28.50
CA GLU A 233 -3.81 4.20 -29.41
C GLU A 233 -2.42 3.93 -29.99
N LEU A 234 -2.03 2.67 -30.12
CA LEU A 234 -0.65 2.30 -30.47
C LEU A 234 -0.61 1.42 -31.72
N PHE A 235 0.25 1.80 -32.67
CA PHE A 235 0.75 0.86 -33.66
C PHE A 235 1.84 0.00 -33.01
N PHE A 236 1.81 -1.31 -33.27
CA PHE A 236 2.84 -2.26 -32.84
C PHE A 236 3.32 -3.10 -34.03
N ALA A 237 4.63 -3.32 -34.14
CA ALA A 237 5.25 -4.13 -35.17
C ALA A 237 6.48 -4.89 -34.64
N VAL A 238 6.89 -5.95 -35.35
CA VAL A 238 8.13 -6.68 -35.08
C VAL A 238 8.99 -6.68 -36.34
N ALA A 239 10.23 -6.21 -36.23
CA ALA A 239 11.11 -5.96 -37.36
C ALA A 239 11.29 -7.19 -38.24
N ASN A 240 11.03 -7.06 -39.55
CA ASN A 240 11.08 -8.11 -40.57
C ASN A 240 10.18 -9.34 -40.34
N HIS A 241 9.27 -9.34 -39.36
CA HIS A 241 8.38 -10.47 -39.08
C HIS A 241 6.93 -10.12 -39.42
N LYS A 242 6.22 -11.04 -40.08
CA LYS A 242 4.77 -10.92 -40.25
C LYS A 242 4.04 -11.37 -39.00
N LEU A 243 2.94 -10.68 -38.70
CA LEU A 243 2.02 -10.94 -37.61
C LEU A 243 0.72 -11.49 -38.20
N THR A 244 0.34 -12.71 -37.86
CA THR A 244 -0.95 -13.29 -38.29
C THR A 244 -1.96 -13.17 -37.15
N VAL A 245 -2.91 -12.25 -37.29
CA VAL A 245 -3.98 -12.02 -36.31
C VAL A 245 -4.89 -13.25 -36.24
N VAL A 246 -5.16 -13.74 -35.03
CA VAL A 246 -5.97 -14.95 -34.80
C VAL A 246 -7.07 -14.79 -33.75
N ALA A 247 -6.97 -13.81 -32.85
CA ALA A 247 -8.04 -13.42 -31.95
C ALA A 247 -7.92 -11.95 -31.56
N ALA A 248 -9.02 -11.34 -31.13
CA ALA A 248 -9.05 -9.97 -30.62
C ALA A 248 -10.17 -9.86 -29.57
N ASP A 249 -9.92 -9.17 -28.45
CA ASP A 249 -10.84 -9.06 -27.31
C ASP A 249 -11.35 -10.41 -26.74
N ALA A 250 -10.52 -11.46 -26.77
CA ALA A 250 -10.87 -12.85 -26.42
C ALA A 250 -12.06 -13.45 -27.21
N SER A 251 -12.24 -12.96 -28.44
CA SER A 251 -12.99 -13.61 -29.51
C SER A 251 -12.04 -13.98 -30.65
N TYR A 252 -12.14 -15.20 -31.18
CA TYR A 252 -11.34 -15.62 -32.34
C TYR A 252 -11.70 -14.81 -33.59
N THR A 253 -10.73 -14.67 -34.52
CA THR A 253 -10.91 -13.97 -35.78
C THR A 253 -10.61 -14.87 -36.97
N LYS A 254 -11.16 -14.57 -38.14
CA LYS A 254 -10.68 -15.13 -39.40
C LYS A 254 -9.21 -14.74 -39.58
N PRO A 255 -8.26 -15.68 -39.71
CA PRO A 255 -6.85 -15.31 -39.70
C PRO A 255 -6.43 -14.47 -40.91
N PHE A 256 -5.65 -13.41 -40.66
CA PHE A 256 -5.04 -12.58 -41.70
C PHE A 256 -3.65 -12.12 -41.28
N SER A 257 -2.73 -11.96 -42.25
CA SER A 257 -1.33 -11.59 -41.98
C SER A 257 -1.06 -10.12 -42.34
N THR A 258 -0.40 -9.42 -41.43
CA THR A 258 -0.03 -8.00 -41.52
C THR A 258 1.41 -7.79 -41.02
N ASN A 259 2.00 -6.62 -41.28
CA ASN A 259 3.33 -6.26 -40.76
C ASN A 259 3.24 -5.51 -39.41
N PHE A 260 2.09 -4.94 -39.10
CA PHE A 260 1.81 -4.17 -37.88
C PHE A 260 0.36 -4.45 -37.43
N ILE A 261 0.06 -4.13 -36.17
CA ILE A 261 -1.30 -4.08 -35.62
C ILE A 261 -1.55 -2.71 -35.01
N MET A 262 -2.82 -2.30 -34.90
CA MET A 262 -3.25 -1.06 -34.24
C MET A 262 -4.22 -1.42 -33.12
N LEU A 263 -3.98 -0.93 -31.90
CA LEU A 263 -4.87 -1.14 -30.75
C LEU A 263 -5.16 0.18 -30.04
N GLY A 264 -6.42 0.51 -29.86
CA GLY A 264 -6.84 1.52 -28.88
C GLY A 264 -6.76 1.00 -27.44
N PRO A 265 -6.65 1.87 -26.42
CA PRO A 265 -6.79 1.50 -25.02
C PRO A 265 -8.00 0.58 -24.78
N GLY A 266 -7.82 -0.45 -23.95
CA GLY A 266 -8.84 -1.47 -23.68
C GLY A 266 -8.82 -2.67 -24.63
N GLN A 267 -8.28 -2.53 -25.84
CA GLN A 267 -8.28 -3.58 -26.85
C GLN A 267 -7.15 -4.60 -26.64
N THR A 268 -7.45 -5.86 -26.99
CA THR A 268 -6.44 -6.93 -27.07
C THR A 268 -6.37 -7.53 -28.47
N THR A 269 -5.21 -8.05 -28.85
CA THR A 269 -5.01 -8.76 -30.12
C THR A 269 -3.97 -9.86 -29.95
N ASP A 270 -4.35 -11.07 -30.31
CA ASP A 270 -3.49 -12.24 -30.35
C ASP A 270 -2.97 -12.44 -31.78
N VAL A 271 -1.65 -12.49 -31.94
CA VAL A 271 -0.99 -12.69 -33.24
C VAL A 271 0.02 -13.85 -33.19
N LEU A 272 0.02 -14.69 -34.22
CA LEU A 272 1.07 -15.67 -34.46
C LEU A 272 2.23 -14.99 -35.21
N LEU A 273 3.44 -15.18 -34.70
CA LEU A 273 4.71 -14.79 -35.32
C LEU A 273 5.55 -16.05 -35.51
N THR A 274 6.10 -16.27 -36.70
CA THR A 274 7.07 -17.35 -36.97
C THR A 274 8.47 -16.74 -37.04
N ALA A 275 9.43 -17.28 -36.29
CA ALA A 275 10.82 -16.85 -36.26
C ALA A 275 11.58 -17.35 -37.50
N ASP A 276 11.21 -16.88 -38.68
CA ASP A 276 11.69 -17.30 -40.00
C ASP A 276 12.93 -16.54 -40.51
N GLN A 277 13.27 -15.41 -39.88
CA GLN A 277 14.42 -14.57 -40.24
C GLN A 277 15.79 -15.17 -39.85
N LEU A 278 16.88 -14.59 -40.37
CA LEU A 278 18.25 -14.97 -40.01
C LEU A 278 18.53 -14.76 -38.50
N PRO A 279 19.33 -15.62 -37.83
CA PRO A 279 19.62 -15.49 -36.40
C PRO A 279 20.29 -14.15 -36.02
N ALA A 280 19.48 -13.23 -35.49
CA ALA A 280 19.89 -11.89 -35.07
C ALA A 280 19.00 -11.35 -33.94
N HIS A 281 19.09 -10.05 -33.66
CA HIS A 281 18.20 -9.31 -32.77
C HIS A 281 17.25 -8.43 -33.59
N TYR A 282 15.95 -8.48 -33.31
CA TYR A 282 14.91 -7.73 -34.01
C TYR A 282 14.10 -6.93 -33.00
N TYR A 283 13.86 -5.63 -33.24
CA TYR A 283 13.01 -4.86 -32.35
C TYR A 283 11.54 -5.26 -32.52
N MET A 284 10.87 -5.51 -31.39
CA MET A 284 9.44 -5.28 -31.23
C MET A 284 9.29 -3.82 -30.86
N ALA A 285 8.46 -3.05 -31.56
CA ALA A 285 8.32 -1.62 -31.30
C ALA A 285 6.86 -1.17 -31.29
N ALA A 286 6.55 -0.15 -30.49
CA ALA A 286 5.27 0.54 -30.52
C ALA A 286 5.42 2.07 -30.37
N HIS A 287 4.52 2.80 -31.01
CA HIS A 287 4.40 4.26 -30.93
C HIS A 287 2.95 4.70 -31.17
N ALA A 288 2.67 5.98 -30.92
CA ALA A 288 1.34 6.57 -31.07
C ALA A 288 0.77 6.43 -32.49
N TYR A 289 -0.49 5.98 -32.56
CA TYR A 289 -1.44 6.47 -33.55
C TYR A 289 -2.24 7.60 -32.90
N ASN A 290 -2.21 8.78 -33.51
CA ASN A 290 -2.85 10.00 -33.04
C ASN A 290 -3.62 10.67 -34.20
N SER A 291 -4.94 10.65 -34.10
CA SER A 291 -5.86 11.27 -35.08
C SER A 291 -6.33 12.66 -34.68
N ALA A 292 -6.30 13.00 -33.40
CA ALA A 292 -6.71 14.29 -32.87
C ALA A 292 -5.66 15.39 -33.11
N ASN A 293 -6.11 16.63 -33.25
CA ASN A 293 -5.22 17.80 -33.22
C ASN A 293 -4.86 18.19 -31.77
N ALA A 294 -4.24 17.27 -31.04
CA ALA A 294 -3.87 17.40 -29.63
C ALA A 294 -2.39 17.04 -29.40
N PRO A 295 -1.74 17.55 -28.32
CA PRO A 295 -0.41 17.11 -27.94
C PRO A 295 -0.42 15.65 -27.46
N PHE A 296 0.56 14.86 -27.93
CA PHE A 296 0.76 13.45 -27.56
C PHE A 296 2.25 13.14 -27.33
N ASP A 297 2.57 12.00 -26.73
CA ASP A 297 3.96 11.50 -26.67
C ASP A 297 4.36 10.96 -28.05
N ASN A 298 5.36 11.57 -28.70
CA ASN A 298 5.82 11.15 -30.03
C ASN A 298 7.15 10.36 -29.96
N THR A 299 7.31 9.52 -28.94
CA THR A 299 8.43 8.61 -28.78
C THR A 299 8.06 7.17 -29.18
N THR A 300 9.01 6.23 -29.08
CA THR A 300 8.82 4.84 -29.50
C THR A 300 9.39 3.90 -28.45
N THR A 301 8.56 3.00 -27.94
CA THR A 301 8.97 1.94 -27.02
C THR A 301 9.43 0.69 -27.75
N THR A 302 10.40 -0.01 -27.17
CA THR A 302 11.04 -1.17 -27.80
C THR A 302 11.32 -2.31 -26.82
N ALA A 303 11.09 -3.54 -27.29
CA ALA A 303 11.64 -4.77 -26.73
C ALA A 303 12.40 -5.52 -27.85
N ILE A 304 13.15 -6.57 -27.51
CA ILE A 304 14.01 -7.29 -28.46
C ILE A 304 13.55 -8.74 -28.59
N LEU A 305 13.22 -9.16 -29.81
CA LEU A 305 13.14 -10.57 -30.19
C LEU A 305 14.57 -11.06 -30.51
N GLN A 306 15.08 -11.99 -29.72
CA GLN A 306 16.46 -12.48 -29.80
C GLN A 306 16.50 -13.93 -30.26
N TYR A 307 17.20 -14.21 -31.35
CA TYR A 307 17.38 -15.59 -31.83
C TYR A 307 18.46 -16.31 -31.03
N LYS A 308 18.23 -17.59 -30.69
CA LYS A 308 19.20 -18.45 -29.97
C LYS A 308 20.54 -18.64 -30.69
N GLY A 309 20.54 -18.56 -32.03
CA GLY A 309 21.74 -18.67 -32.86
C GLY A 309 22.43 -17.33 -33.18
N ALA A 310 22.01 -16.23 -32.55
CA ALA A 310 22.66 -14.93 -32.76
C ALA A 310 24.12 -14.97 -32.22
N PRO A 311 25.12 -14.42 -32.94
CA PRO A 311 26.52 -14.48 -32.51
C PRO A 311 26.77 -13.82 -31.15
N CYS A 312 27.43 -14.53 -30.23
CA CYS A 312 27.92 -13.94 -28.97
C CYS A 312 29.14 -13.05 -29.21
N VAL A 313 29.19 -11.90 -28.53
CA VAL A 313 30.35 -11.01 -28.55
C VAL A 313 31.42 -11.55 -27.59
N THR A 314 32.49 -12.11 -28.13
CA THR A 314 33.75 -12.27 -27.39
C THR A 314 34.42 -10.90 -27.22
N LEU A 315 34.77 -10.55 -25.98
CA LEU A 315 35.45 -9.30 -25.64
C LEU A 315 36.93 -9.33 -26.07
N GLN A 316 37.20 -9.17 -27.38
CA GLN A 316 38.53 -8.82 -27.89
C GLN A 316 38.44 -7.66 -28.86
N GLY A 317 39.13 -6.56 -28.51
CA GLY A 317 38.87 -5.22 -28.98
C GLY A 317 38.87 -5.01 -30.51
N LYS A 318 37.71 -4.56 -31.02
CA LYS A 318 37.52 -3.68 -32.18
C LYS A 318 36.10 -3.09 -32.10
N SER A 319 36.00 -1.75 -32.14
CA SER A 319 34.83 -0.87 -32.35
C SER A 319 33.40 -1.34 -31.94
N PRO A 320 32.61 -0.56 -31.18
CA PRO A 320 31.27 -0.93 -30.69
C PRO A 320 30.15 -0.85 -31.77
N ALA A 321 30.41 -1.36 -32.97
CA ALA A 321 29.40 -1.60 -34.02
C ALA A 321 28.78 -3.02 -33.94
N ALA A 322 29.08 -3.77 -32.87
CA ALA A 322 28.58 -5.13 -32.66
C ALA A 322 27.07 -5.15 -32.35
N GLN A 323 26.27 -5.35 -33.41
CA GLN A 323 24.86 -5.78 -33.39
C GLN A 323 23.86 -4.90 -32.61
N ARG A 324 23.53 -3.73 -33.18
CA ARG A 324 22.21 -3.11 -32.94
C ARG A 324 21.10 -4.04 -33.43
N ALA A 325 19.99 -4.11 -32.71
CA ALA A 325 18.82 -4.84 -33.19
C ALA A 325 18.20 -4.15 -34.41
N ILE A 326 17.62 -4.95 -35.31
CA ILE A 326 17.05 -4.49 -36.58
C ILE A 326 15.78 -3.68 -36.25
N PRO A 327 15.63 -2.44 -36.77
CA PRO A 327 14.50 -1.56 -36.48
C PRO A 327 13.21 -2.08 -37.13
N ALA A 328 12.10 -1.96 -36.40
CA ALA A 328 10.77 -2.23 -36.96
C ALA A 328 10.32 -1.03 -37.81
N GLN A 329 9.58 -1.33 -38.89
CA GLN A 329 8.87 -0.30 -39.65
C GLN A 329 7.46 -0.15 -39.06
N LEU A 330 7.15 1.06 -38.62
CA LEU A 330 5.83 1.44 -38.11
C LEU A 330 5.20 2.46 -39.08
N PRO A 331 3.86 2.54 -39.17
CA PRO A 331 3.17 3.57 -39.96
C PRO A 331 3.47 5.00 -39.49
N GLY A 332 2.97 6.00 -40.22
CA GLY A 332 2.96 7.38 -39.71
C GLY A 332 2.00 7.51 -38.51
N PHE A 333 2.35 8.31 -37.50
CA PHE A 333 1.50 8.47 -36.31
C PHE A 333 0.09 8.99 -36.65
N ASN A 334 -0.05 9.71 -37.76
CA ASN A 334 -1.32 10.26 -38.26
C ASN A 334 -1.91 9.46 -39.44
N ASP A 335 -1.46 8.22 -39.66
CA ASP A 335 -1.92 7.39 -40.79
C ASP A 335 -3.27 6.69 -40.49
N THR A 336 -4.33 7.50 -40.46
CA THR A 336 -5.71 7.05 -40.25
C THR A 336 -6.19 6.07 -41.32
N ALA A 337 -5.69 6.17 -42.55
CA ALA A 337 -6.03 5.24 -43.62
C ALA A 337 -5.50 3.83 -43.32
N THR A 338 -4.24 3.72 -42.91
CA THR A 338 -3.62 2.46 -42.49
C THR A 338 -4.24 1.90 -41.21
N ALA A 339 -4.60 2.75 -40.24
CA ALA A 339 -5.32 2.33 -39.03
C ALA A 339 -6.70 1.73 -39.36
N ALA A 340 -7.52 2.43 -40.17
CA ALA A 340 -8.83 1.96 -40.58
C ALA A 340 -8.77 0.68 -41.44
N ALA A 341 -7.79 0.57 -42.35
CA ALA A 341 -7.56 -0.62 -43.15
C ALA A 341 -7.15 -1.84 -42.32
N PHE A 342 -6.47 -1.66 -41.18
CA PHE A 342 -6.23 -2.75 -40.23
C PHE A 342 -7.53 -3.19 -39.54
N THR A 343 -8.29 -2.25 -38.97
CA THR A 343 -9.55 -2.56 -38.24
C THR A 343 -10.58 -3.27 -39.15
N ALA A 344 -10.70 -2.85 -40.42
CA ALA A 344 -11.63 -3.44 -41.38
C ALA A 344 -11.32 -4.89 -41.78
N GLN A 345 -10.12 -5.41 -41.50
CA GLN A 345 -9.76 -6.81 -41.76
C GLN A 345 -10.22 -7.77 -40.66
N ILE A 346 -10.54 -7.26 -39.47
CA ILE A 346 -10.98 -8.08 -38.33
C ILE A 346 -12.40 -8.57 -38.58
N LYS A 347 -12.56 -9.90 -38.66
CA LYS A 347 -13.84 -10.59 -38.92
C LYS A 347 -13.96 -11.82 -38.04
N SER A 348 -15.20 -12.24 -37.74
CA SER A 348 -15.45 -13.53 -37.10
C SER A 348 -14.95 -14.70 -37.97
N PRO A 349 -14.53 -15.83 -37.39
CA PRO A 349 -13.94 -16.95 -38.13
C PRO A 349 -14.96 -17.71 -39.00
N SER A 350 -16.24 -17.59 -38.67
CA SER A 350 -17.38 -18.20 -39.35
C SER A 350 -18.56 -17.23 -39.37
N LYS A 351 -19.66 -17.65 -40.03
CA LYS A 351 -20.96 -16.98 -39.86
C LYS A 351 -21.34 -16.96 -38.38
N VAL A 352 -21.91 -15.84 -37.92
CA VAL A 352 -22.40 -15.63 -36.55
C VAL A 352 -23.88 -15.24 -36.54
N GLU A 353 -24.55 -15.45 -35.42
CA GLU A 353 -25.93 -15.00 -35.21
C GLU A 353 -25.94 -13.57 -34.67
N VAL A 354 -26.26 -12.63 -35.56
CA VAL A 354 -26.40 -11.20 -35.27
C VAL A 354 -27.89 -10.87 -35.27
N PRO A 355 -28.41 -10.07 -34.33
CA PRO A 355 -29.81 -9.64 -34.36
C PRO A 355 -30.14 -8.93 -35.69
N PHE A 356 -31.10 -9.48 -36.45
CA PHE A 356 -31.59 -8.90 -37.71
C PHE A 356 -32.68 -7.87 -37.46
N GLU A 357 -33.70 -8.27 -36.70
CA GLU A 357 -34.70 -7.39 -36.11
C GLU A 357 -34.06 -6.62 -34.93
N ILE A 358 -34.43 -5.35 -34.78
CA ILE A 358 -33.91 -4.46 -33.74
C ILE A 358 -35.09 -3.91 -32.95
N ASP A 359 -35.03 -4.07 -31.63
CA ASP A 359 -36.06 -3.58 -30.71
C ASP A 359 -35.74 -2.15 -30.22
N GLU A 360 -34.45 -1.84 -30.09
CA GLU A 360 -33.92 -0.55 -29.62
C GLU A 360 -32.85 -0.06 -30.62
N ASP A 361 -33.16 0.98 -31.41
CA ASP A 361 -32.21 1.59 -32.37
C ASP A 361 -31.76 2.96 -31.85
N LEU A 362 -30.50 3.05 -31.44
CA LEU A 362 -29.95 4.18 -30.70
C LEU A 362 -28.89 4.92 -31.54
N PHE A 363 -28.95 6.25 -31.57
CA PHE A 363 -27.97 7.09 -32.23
C PHE A 363 -27.24 7.93 -31.19
N PHE A 364 -25.97 7.64 -30.96
CA PHE A 364 -25.12 8.28 -29.97
C PHE A 364 -24.05 9.12 -30.66
N THR A 365 -24.20 10.44 -30.62
CA THR A 365 -23.10 11.37 -30.89
C THR A 365 -22.08 11.28 -29.77
N VAL A 366 -20.80 11.20 -30.13
CA VAL A 366 -19.66 11.01 -29.23
C VAL A 366 -18.63 12.09 -29.56
N GLY A 367 -18.05 12.71 -28.53
CA GLY A 367 -16.99 13.70 -28.77
C GLY A 367 -16.66 14.55 -27.56
N LEU A 368 -15.71 15.46 -27.79
CA LEU A 368 -15.27 16.47 -26.82
C LEU A 368 -16.24 17.66 -26.77
N GLY A 369 -16.01 18.56 -25.81
CA GLY A 369 -16.75 19.81 -25.63
C GLY A 369 -16.00 20.76 -24.70
N LEU A 370 -16.54 21.97 -24.52
CA LEU A 370 -15.97 23.01 -23.68
C LEU A 370 -17.04 23.64 -22.77
N PHE A 371 -16.76 23.68 -21.46
CA PHE A 371 -17.51 24.50 -20.52
C PHE A 371 -16.96 25.93 -20.50
N ASN A 372 -17.83 26.90 -20.77
CA ASN A 372 -17.51 28.32 -20.61
C ASN A 372 -17.23 28.66 -19.14
N CYS A 373 -16.27 29.56 -18.91
CA CYS A 373 -15.93 30.09 -17.59
C CYS A 373 -16.53 31.47 -17.37
N SER A 374 -17.03 31.73 -16.15
CA SER A 374 -17.47 33.07 -15.71
C SER A 374 -16.34 34.12 -15.77
N THR A 375 -15.10 33.69 -15.59
CA THR A 375 -13.88 34.50 -15.73
C THR A 375 -12.85 33.74 -16.57
N PRO A 376 -12.75 34.04 -17.88
CA PRO A 376 -11.78 33.40 -18.78
C PRO A 376 -10.32 33.62 -18.34
N ASN A 377 -9.42 32.71 -18.75
CA ASN A 377 -7.97 32.80 -18.54
C ASN A 377 -7.52 32.87 -17.06
N THR A 378 -8.38 32.52 -16.12
CA THR A 378 -7.98 32.31 -14.72
C THR A 378 -7.23 30.98 -14.56
N GLN A 379 -6.59 30.77 -13.40
CA GLN A 379 -5.88 29.51 -13.11
C GLN A 379 -6.76 28.25 -13.21
N ARG A 380 -8.09 28.39 -13.15
CA ARG A 380 -9.08 27.31 -13.30
C ARG A 380 -9.72 27.23 -14.70
N CYS A 381 -9.24 28.00 -15.67
CA CYS A 381 -9.84 28.14 -16.99
C CYS A 381 -8.73 28.21 -18.05
N GLN A 382 -7.92 27.14 -18.12
CA GLN A 382 -6.76 27.01 -19.00
C GLN A 382 -7.04 26.11 -20.22
N GLY A 383 -8.29 25.74 -20.47
CA GLY A 383 -8.70 25.14 -21.73
C GLY A 383 -8.71 26.16 -22.88
N PRO A 384 -8.92 25.71 -24.13
CA PRO A 384 -8.91 26.57 -25.32
C PRO A 384 -9.80 27.81 -25.15
N ASN A 385 -9.30 28.98 -25.51
CA ASN A 385 -9.99 30.27 -25.39
C ASN A 385 -10.49 30.61 -23.96
N GLY A 386 -9.80 30.13 -22.92
CA GLY A 386 -10.15 30.42 -21.53
C GLY A 386 -11.37 29.65 -21.02
N THR A 387 -11.65 28.49 -21.62
CA THR A 387 -12.73 27.57 -21.24
C THR A 387 -12.18 26.40 -20.39
N ARG A 388 -12.97 25.35 -20.21
CA ARG A 388 -12.55 24.09 -19.58
C ARG A 388 -12.98 22.90 -20.44
N PHE A 389 -12.10 21.93 -20.66
CA PHE A 389 -12.44 20.70 -21.38
C PHE A 389 -13.57 19.93 -20.70
N THR A 390 -14.37 19.29 -21.53
CA THR A 390 -15.36 18.28 -21.20
C THR A 390 -15.56 17.37 -22.41
N ALA A 391 -16.40 16.36 -22.28
CA ALA A 391 -16.78 15.43 -23.32
C ALA A 391 -18.17 14.88 -22.98
N SER A 392 -18.86 14.31 -23.97
CA SER A 392 -20.25 13.89 -23.80
C SER A 392 -20.66 12.79 -24.77
N ILE A 393 -21.74 12.09 -24.40
CA ILE A 393 -22.53 11.27 -25.33
C ILE A 393 -23.91 11.92 -25.44
N ASN A 394 -24.39 12.18 -26.66
CA ASN A 394 -25.67 12.89 -26.93
C ASN A 394 -25.87 14.18 -26.12
N ASN A 395 -24.83 15.04 -26.09
CA ASN A 395 -24.83 16.31 -25.38
C ASN A 395 -25.03 16.20 -23.84
N VAL A 396 -24.84 15.00 -23.28
CA VAL A 396 -24.79 14.71 -21.85
C VAL A 396 -23.34 14.39 -21.45
N SER A 397 -22.74 15.29 -20.69
CA SER A 397 -21.47 15.08 -20.00
C SER A 397 -21.72 14.36 -18.68
N PHE A 398 -21.24 13.12 -18.59
CA PHE A 398 -21.50 12.25 -17.45
C PHE A 398 -20.85 12.75 -16.17
N VAL A 399 -21.59 12.70 -15.07
CA VAL A 399 -21.09 13.01 -13.73
C VAL A 399 -21.20 11.76 -12.86
N PHE A 400 -20.06 11.27 -12.37
CA PHE A 400 -20.02 10.15 -11.41
C PHE A 400 -20.71 10.54 -10.09
N PRO A 401 -21.50 9.63 -9.47
CA PRO A 401 -22.03 9.83 -8.13
C PRO A 401 -20.94 10.04 -7.07
N ARG A 402 -21.34 10.50 -5.89
CA ARG A 402 -20.42 10.83 -4.77
C ARG A 402 -20.66 10.06 -3.47
N ARG A 403 -21.74 9.27 -3.39
CA ARG A 403 -22.15 8.56 -2.16
C ARG A 403 -22.38 7.08 -2.47
N ASN A 404 -23.56 6.74 -2.97
CA ASN A 404 -23.93 5.38 -3.36
C ASN A 404 -23.54 5.15 -4.83
N SER A 405 -23.29 3.88 -5.19
CA SER A 405 -23.17 3.50 -6.61
C SER A 405 -24.54 3.50 -7.30
N ILE A 406 -24.56 3.65 -8.63
CA ILE A 406 -25.80 3.57 -9.42
C ILE A 406 -26.48 2.21 -9.24
N MET A 407 -25.71 1.12 -9.25
CA MET A 407 -26.20 -0.24 -9.01
C MET A 407 -26.79 -0.42 -7.61
N GLN A 408 -26.15 0.13 -6.57
CA GLN A 408 -26.69 0.12 -5.21
C GLN A 408 -28.00 0.90 -5.11
N ALA A 409 -28.04 2.11 -5.68
CA ALA A 409 -29.24 2.96 -5.70
C ALA A 409 -30.41 2.32 -6.49
N TYR A 410 -30.10 1.64 -7.60
CA TYR A 410 -31.07 0.85 -8.36
C TYR A 410 -31.62 -0.32 -7.54
N TYR A 411 -30.74 -1.17 -7.00
CA TYR A 411 -31.13 -2.36 -6.25
C TYR A 411 -31.91 -2.04 -4.96
N GLN A 412 -31.59 -0.92 -4.31
CA GLN A 412 -32.29 -0.43 -3.11
C GLN A 412 -33.59 0.34 -3.43
N GLY A 413 -33.97 0.51 -4.70
CA GLY A 413 -35.15 1.30 -5.08
C GLY A 413 -35.05 2.80 -4.75
N THR A 414 -33.83 3.33 -4.62
CA THR A 414 -33.54 4.72 -4.21
C THR A 414 -32.72 5.50 -5.27
N PRO A 415 -33.15 5.56 -6.55
CA PRO A 415 -32.42 6.28 -7.60
C PRO A 415 -32.45 7.81 -7.41
N ALA A 416 -33.43 8.33 -6.67
CA ALA A 416 -33.65 9.76 -6.46
C ALA A 416 -32.43 10.46 -5.86
N GLY A 417 -31.90 11.46 -6.57
CA GLY A 417 -30.69 12.19 -6.17
C GLY A 417 -29.37 11.47 -6.47
N VAL A 418 -29.39 10.27 -7.07
CA VAL A 418 -28.20 9.54 -7.55
C VAL A 418 -28.12 9.56 -9.07
N PHE A 419 -29.18 9.15 -9.76
CA PHE A 419 -29.23 9.12 -11.22
C PHE A 419 -30.67 9.21 -11.76
N THR A 420 -30.81 9.42 -13.07
CA THR A 420 -32.09 9.46 -13.79
C THR A 420 -32.05 8.52 -14.99
N THR A 421 -33.20 7.97 -15.41
CA THR A 421 -33.30 6.99 -16.52
C THR A 421 -33.75 7.62 -17.85
N ASP A 422 -33.46 8.90 -18.03
CA ASP A 422 -33.88 9.73 -19.18
C ASP A 422 -32.69 10.09 -20.08
N PHE A 423 -31.74 9.18 -20.25
CA PHE A 423 -30.68 9.35 -21.24
C PHE A 423 -31.30 9.42 -22.65
N PRO A 424 -30.93 10.38 -23.51
CA PRO A 424 -31.57 10.56 -24.81
C PRO A 424 -31.13 9.45 -25.82
N PRO A 425 -32.06 8.70 -26.44
CA PRO A 425 -31.74 7.64 -27.41
C PRO A 425 -31.12 8.15 -28.72
N VAL A 426 -31.38 9.43 -29.04
CA VAL A 426 -30.89 10.14 -30.22
C VAL A 426 -30.35 11.51 -29.78
N PRO A 427 -29.42 12.16 -30.51
CA PRO A 427 -28.93 13.49 -30.15
C PRO A 427 -30.08 14.50 -30.05
N PRO A 428 -30.17 15.31 -28.96
CA PRO A 428 -31.26 16.27 -28.77
C PRO A 428 -31.40 17.33 -29.87
N LEU A 429 -30.34 17.54 -30.66
CA LEU A 429 -30.34 18.35 -31.86
C LEU A 429 -29.51 17.62 -32.93
N ALA A 430 -30.10 17.41 -34.10
CA ALA A 430 -29.37 16.94 -35.27
C ALA A 430 -28.67 18.12 -35.98
N PHE A 431 -27.42 17.90 -36.38
CA PHE A 431 -26.61 18.85 -37.15
C PHE A 431 -25.62 18.08 -38.04
N ASP A 432 -24.85 18.80 -38.84
CA ASP A 432 -23.71 18.22 -39.56
C ASP A 432 -22.59 17.91 -38.56
N TYR A 433 -22.59 16.69 -38.01
CA TYR A 433 -21.71 16.28 -36.91
C TYR A 433 -20.23 16.36 -37.25
N THR A 434 -19.87 16.12 -38.52
CA THR A 434 -18.49 16.04 -39.00
C THR A 434 -18.03 17.26 -39.80
N GLY A 435 -18.96 18.16 -40.15
CA GLY A 435 -18.67 19.44 -40.81
C GLY A 435 -18.24 20.56 -39.85
N ASN A 436 -18.69 21.80 -40.11
CA ASN A 436 -18.32 22.96 -39.30
C ASN A 436 -19.36 23.25 -38.19
N VAL A 437 -19.10 22.75 -36.99
CA VAL A 437 -20.08 22.81 -35.88
C VAL A 437 -20.06 24.15 -35.15
N SER A 438 -21.23 24.80 -35.09
CA SER A 438 -21.43 26.08 -34.39
C SER A 438 -20.98 26.02 -32.92
N ARG A 439 -20.24 27.06 -32.48
CA ARG A 439 -19.71 27.18 -31.11
C ARG A 439 -20.76 27.05 -30.00
N GLY A 440 -22.03 27.39 -30.28
CA GLY A 440 -23.12 27.22 -29.31
C GLY A 440 -23.42 25.77 -28.95
N LEU A 441 -23.03 24.81 -29.79
CA LEU A 441 -23.24 23.37 -29.59
C LEU A 441 -22.08 22.69 -28.87
N TRP A 442 -21.00 23.41 -28.57
CA TRP A 442 -19.80 22.83 -27.95
C TRP A 442 -19.93 22.63 -26.43
N GLN A 443 -21.03 23.09 -25.81
CA GLN A 443 -21.21 23.06 -24.36
C GLN A 443 -22.29 22.04 -23.95
N PRO A 444 -21.90 20.81 -23.52
CA PRO A 444 -22.86 19.79 -23.10
C PRO A 444 -23.53 20.10 -21.77
N SER A 445 -24.67 19.45 -21.54
CA SER A 445 -25.36 19.43 -20.25
C SER A 445 -24.67 18.45 -19.29
N ARG A 446 -24.54 18.78 -18.01
CA ARG A 446 -24.01 17.83 -17.01
C ARG A 446 -25.14 16.96 -16.45
N GLY A 447 -24.93 15.66 -16.34
CA GLY A 447 -25.91 14.78 -15.70
C GLY A 447 -25.41 13.37 -15.41
N THR A 448 -26.08 12.71 -14.47
CA THR A 448 -25.92 11.28 -14.20
C THR A 448 -27.15 10.58 -14.76
N LYS A 449 -27.10 10.26 -16.06
CA LYS A 449 -28.21 9.70 -16.82
C LYS A 449 -27.90 8.28 -17.29
N ALA A 450 -28.89 7.40 -17.20
CA ALA A 450 -28.85 6.03 -17.68
C ALA A 450 -29.91 5.82 -18.78
N TYR A 451 -29.61 4.97 -19.76
CA TYR A 451 -30.61 4.46 -20.70
C TYR A 451 -31.15 3.12 -20.19
N LYS A 452 -32.47 2.98 -20.12
CA LYS A 452 -33.13 1.77 -19.64
C LYS A 452 -33.39 0.82 -20.81
N LEU A 453 -33.00 -0.44 -20.66
CA LEU A 453 -33.24 -1.53 -21.60
C LEU A 453 -34.07 -2.62 -20.94
N LYS A 454 -35.02 -3.19 -21.68
CA LYS A 454 -35.71 -4.41 -21.27
C LYS A 454 -34.78 -5.61 -21.44
N TYR A 455 -34.95 -6.61 -20.58
CA TYR A 455 -34.26 -7.88 -20.70
C TYR A 455 -34.53 -8.51 -22.08
N LYS A 456 -33.46 -8.96 -22.76
CA LYS A 456 -33.46 -9.48 -24.14
C LYS A 456 -33.79 -8.51 -25.28
N SER A 457 -33.90 -7.19 -25.06
CA SER A 457 -33.96 -6.25 -26.19
C SER A 457 -32.77 -6.45 -27.14
N LYS A 458 -33.05 -6.57 -28.44
CA LYS A 458 -32.05 -6.55 -29.53
C LYS A 458 -31.66 -5.09 -29.79
N VAL A 459 -30.46 -4.70 -29.39
CA VAL A 459 -30.01 -3.30 -29.41
C VAL A 459 -29.07 -3.06 -30.59
N GLN A 460 -29.33 -1.98 -31.33
CA GLN A 460 -28.37 -1.35 -32.24
C GLN A 460 -27.91 -0.01 -31.66
N ILE A 461 -26.62 0.27 -31.75
CA ILE A 461 -26.07 1.60 -31.44
C ILE A 461 -25.23 2.08 -32.62
N ILE A 462 -25.56 3.26 -33.13
CA ILE A 462 -24.71 4.05 -34.02
C ILE A 462 -23.91 5.01 -33.15
N LEU A 463 -22.58 4.84 -33.10
CA LEU A 463 -21.66 5.75 -32.44
C LEU A 463 -21.06 6.68 -33.51
N GLN A 464 -21.39 7.97 -33.43
CA GLN A 464 -21.03 9.00 -34.40
C GLN A 464 -20.02 9.96 -33.77
N ASP A 465 -18.78 10.01 -34.28
CA ASP A 465 -17.82 11.05 -33.91
C ASP A 465 -18.29 12.43 -34.38
N THR A 466 -17.86 13.47 -33.68
CA THR A 466 -18.18 14.87 -33.98
C THR A 466 -16.92 15.71 -34.13
N SER A 467 -16.93 16.71 -35.00
CA SER A 467 -15.82 17.67 -35.15
C SER A 467 -15.77 18.75 -34.05
N ILE A 468 -16.51 18.56 -32.95
CA ILE A 468 -16.53 19.49 -31.81
C ILE A 468 -15.16 19.41 -31.12
N VAL A 469 -14.47 20.55 -31.02
CA VAL A 469 -13.04 20.66 -30.67
C VAL A 469 -12.11 20.05 -31.73
N THR A 470 -12.21 18.76 -31.99
CA THR A 470 -11.45 18.00 -32.99
C THR A 470 -12.19 16.70 -33.28
N THR A 471 -12.11 16.19 -34.50
CA THR A 471 -12.40 14.77 -34.78
C THR A 471 -11.32 13.91 -34.15
N GLU A 472 -11.68 12.73 -33.64
CA GLU A 472 -10.76 11.85 -32.92
C GLU A 472 -11.25 10.39 -32.92
N ASN A 473 -10.32 9.43 -32.84
CA ASN A 473 -10.70 8.05 -32.60
C ASN A 473 -11.01 7.85 -31.12
N HIS A 474 -12.28 7.58 -30.77
CA HIS A 474 -12.65 7.27 -29.39
C HIS A 474 -12.89 5.75 -29.23
N PRO A 475 -12.02 5.01 -28.52
CA PRO A 475 -12.22 3.59 -28.21
C PRO A 475 -13.36 3.43 -27.20
N MET A 476 -14.57 3.18 -27.70
CA MET A 476 -15.76 2.99 -26.89
C MET A 476 -15.82 1.55 -26.36
N HIS A 477 -15.81 1.43 -25.03
CA HIS A 477 -15.97 0.18 -24.29
C HIS A 477 -17.38 0.08 -23.69
N LEU A 478 -17.93 -1.13 -23.66
CA LEU A 478 -19.17 -1.47 -22.96
C LEU A 478 -18.91 -2.59 -21.95
N HIS A 479 -19.12 -2.31 -20.67
CA HIS A 479 -19.04 -3.30 -19.60
C HIS A 479 -20.15 -4.35 -19.71
N GLY A 480 -19.91 -5.56 -19.19
CA GLY A 480 -20.91 -6.64 -19.12
C GLY A 480 -21.28 -7.33 -20.44
N TYR A 481 -20.78 -6.82 -21.57
CA TYR A 481 -21.14 -7.27 -22.91
C TYR A 481 -19.93 -7.42 -23.84
N GLU A 482 -20.10 -8.30 -24.82
CA GLU A 482 -19.42 -8.21 -26.11
C GLU A 482 -20.49 -7.90 -27.16
N PHE A 483 -20.12 -7.14 -28.20
CA PHE A 483 -21.01 -6.69 -29.27
C PHE A 483 -20.41 -7.01 -30.64
N TYR A 484 -21.28 -7.17 -31.64
CA TYR A 484 -20.87 -7.31 -33.03
C TYR A 484 -20.71 -5.94 -33.68
N VAL A 485 -19.56 -5.68 -34.29
CA VAL A 485 -19.33 -4.47 -35.09
C VAL A 485 -19.84 -4.72 -36.51
N VAL A 486 -21.05 -4.26 -36.81
CA VAL A 486 -21.76 -4.58 -38.06
C VAL A 486 -21.43 -3.62 -39.20
N GLY A 487 -20.98 -2.39 -38.91
CA GLY A 487 -20.64 -1.42 -39.94
C GLY A 487 -19.78 -0.29 -39.43
N THR A 488 -19.08 0.39 -40.34
CA THR A 488 -18.31 1.59 -40.03
C THR A 488 -18.16 2.44 -41.29
N GLY A 489 -18.04 3.76 -41.12
CA GLY A 489 -17.90 4.69 -42.24
C GLY A 489 -17.34 6.04 -41.80
N VAL A 490 -17.15 6.92 -42.79
CA VAL A 490 -16.69 8.31 -42.61
C VAL A 490 -17.82 9.29 -42.92
N GLY A 491 -17.76 10.47 -42.31
CA GLY A 491 -18.83 11.47 -42.33
C GLY A 491 -19.98 11.15 -41.37
N ASN A 492 -21.15 11.70 -41.67
CA ASN A 492 -22.37 11.47 -40.89
C ASN A 492 -23.07 10.18 -41.36
N PHE A 493 -23.48 9.31 -40.42
CA PHE A 493 -24.24 8.10 -40.73
C PHE A 493 -25.55 8.41 -41.44
N ASN A 494 -25.80 7.73 -42.55
CA ASN A 494 -27.04 7.80 -43.31
C ASN A 494 -27.77 6.44 -43.30
N PRO A 495 -28.86 6.27 -42.54
CA PRO A 495 -29.55 4.98 -42.40
C PRO A 495 -30.11 4.44 -43.73
N SER A 496 -30.41 5.31 -44.71
CA SER A 496 -30.93 4.90 -46.02
C SER A 496 -29.88 4.33 -46.98
N LYS A 497 -28.59 4.57 -46.70
CA LYS A 497 -27.46 4.17 -47.56
C LYS A 497 -26.55 3.17 -46.87
N ASP A 498 -26.20 3.45 -45.62
CA ASP A 498 -25.08 2.79 -44.95
C ASP A 498 -25.49 1.45 -44.32
N THR A 499 -26.76 1.29 -43.93
CA THR A 499 -27.29 0.01 -43.41
C THR A 499 -27.19 -1.14 -44.41
N ALA A 500 -27.29 -0.84 -45.71
CA ALA A 500 -27.11 -1.81 -46.79
C ALA A 500 -25.66 -2.34 -46.90
N SER A 501 -24.69 -1.66 -46.29
CA SER A 501 -23.28 -2.07 -46.22
C SER A 501 -22.93 -2.91 -44.98
N PHE A 502 -23.89 -3.13 -44.07
CA PHE A 502 -23.62 -3.83 -42.82
C PHE A 502 -23.22 -5.29 -43.05
N ASN A 503 -22.11 -5.68 -42.43
CA ASN A 503 -21.71 -7.07 -42.32
C ASN A 503 -22.60 -7.78 -41.28
N LEU A 504 -23.62 -8.47 -41.77
CA LEU A 504 -24.50 -9.35 -40.96
C LEU A 504 -24.15 -10.84 -41.16
N LEU A 505 -22.98 -11.14 -41.75
CA LEU A 505 -22.50 -12.50 -42.00
C LEU A 505 -21.42 -12.89 -41.00
N ASP A 506 -20.26 -12.21 -41.04
CA ASP A 506 -19.08 -12.48 -40.22
C ASP A 506 -18.54 -11.24 -39.45
N PRO A 507 -19.37 -10.34 -38.90
CA PRO A 507 -18.88 -9.18 -38.15
C PRO A 507 -18.06 -9.61 -36.92
N PRO A 508 -16.99 -8.89 -36.58
CA PRO A 508 -16.18 -9.24 -35.42
C PRO A 508 -16.95 -8.96 -34.11
N ARG A 509 -16.85 -9.91 -33.18
CA ARG A 509 -17.26 -9.75 -31.78
C ARG A 509 -16.15 -9.02 -31.01
N ARG A 510 -16.49 -7.95 -30.29
CA ARG A 510 -15.57 -7.03 -29.61
C ARG A 510 -16.16 -6.60 -28.27
N ASN A 511 -15.33 -6.13 -27.35
CA ASN A 511 -15.79 -5.37 -26.18
C ASN A 511 -15.40 -3.88 -26.26
N THR A 512 -14.45 -3.53 -27.12
CA THR A 512 -13.99 -2.14 -27.32
C THR A 512 -13.78 -1.84 -28.80
N ILE A 513 -14.40 -0.76 -29.31
CA ILE A 513 -14.26 -0.34 -30.72
C ILE A 513 -14.07 1.17 -30.86
N GLY A 514 -13.14 1.56 -31.73
CA GLY A 514 -12.91 2.96 -32.07
C GLY A 514 -14.06 3.54 -32.92
N THR A 515 -14.50 4.76 -32.60
CA THR A 515 -15.28 5.59 -33.52
C THR A 515 -14.31 6.21 -34.53
N PRO A 516 -14.42 5.96 -35.85
CA PRO A 516 -13.47 6.53 -36.80
C PRO A 516 -13.45 8.07 -36.71
N PRO A 517 -12.28 8.72 -36.81
CA PRO A 517 -12.18 10.18 -36.75
C PRO A 517 -13.04 10.81 -37.85
N GLY A 518 -14.00 11.65 -37.45
CA GLY A 518 -14.97 12.26 -38.35
C GLY A 518 -15.87 11.23 -39.04
N GLY A 519 -16.22 10.15 -38.35
CA GLY A 519 -16.97 9.02 -38.90
C GLY A 519 -17.88 8.35 -37.87
N TRP A 520 -18.30 7.11 -38.18
CA TRP A 520 -19.26 6.37 -37.38
C TRP A 520 -18.95 4.87 -37.33
N VAL A 521 -19.46 4.21 -36.30
CA VAL A 521 -19.44 2.75 -36.14
C VAL A 521 -20.78 2.25 -35.61
N ALA A 522 -21.30 1.18 -36.22
CA ALA A 522 -22.55 0.54 -35.86
C ALA A 522 -22.26 -0.77 -35.13
N ILE A 523 -22.82 -0.92 -33.91
CA ILE A 523 -22.68 -2.11 -33.09
C ILE A 523 -24.05 -2.72 -32.76
N ARG A 524 -24.10 -4.05 -32.59
CA ARG A 524 -25.31 -4.79 -32.18
C ARG A 524 -25.01 -5.77 -31.04
N PHE A 525 -25.91 -5.84 -30.07
CA PHE A 525 -25.89 -6.84 -28.98
C PHE A 525 -27.31 -7.14 -28.52
N VAL A 526 -27.46 -8.13 -27.64
CA VAL A 526 -28.73 -8.44 -26.97
C VAL A 526 -28.58 -8.09 -25.50
N ALA A 527 -29.55 -7.36 -24.92
CA ALA A 527 -29.54 -6.95 -23.52
C ALA A 527 -29.90 -8.12 -22.57
N ASP A 528 -29.12 -9.19 -22.60
CA ASP A 528 -29.33 -10.47 -21.90
C ASP A 528 -28.70 -10.54 -20.51
N ASN A 529 -28.10 -9.45 -20.03
CA ASN A 529 -27.36 -9.40 -18.78
C ASN A 529 -27.95 -8.30 -17.85
N PRO A 530 -28.76 -8.68 -16.84
CA PRO A 530 -29.51 -7.72 -16.03
C PRO A 530 -28.56 -7.03 -15.05
N GLY A 531 -28.76 -5.73 -14.82
CA GLY A 531 -27.88 -4.93 -13.99
C GLY A 531 -27.58 -3.54 -14.55
N VAL A 532 -26.49 -2.95 -14.07
CA VAL A 532 -26.04 -1.60 -14.40
C VAL A 532 -24.66 -1.69 -15.03
N TRP A 533 -24.52 -1.23 -16.27
CA TRP A 533 -23.34 -1.41 -17.11
C TRP A 533 -22.85 -0.07 -17.65
N LEU A 534 -21.57 0.22 -17.45
CA LEU A 534 -20.94 1.45 -17.95
C LEU A 534 -20.60 1.32 -19.44
N MET A 535 -20.92 2.36 -20.22
CA MET A 535 -20.38 2.57 -21.56
C MET A 535 -19.52 3.83 -21.55
N HIS A 536 -18.26 3.76 -21.97
CA HIS A 536 -17.35 4.92 -21.90
C HIS A 536 -16.26 4.87 -22.97
N CYS A 537 -15.65 6.03 -23.25
CA CYS A 537 -14.38 6.05 -23.98
C CYS A 537 -13.26 5.57 -23.05
N HIS A 538 -12.39 4.70 -23.56
CA HIS A 538 -11.27 4.12 -22.85
C HIS A 538 -10.00 5.00 -22.84
N ILE A 539 -10.09 6.22 -23.39
CA ILE A 539 -9.13 7.30 -23.15
C ILE A 539 -9.48 7.91 -21.78
N ASP A 540 -8.56 7.82 -20.82
CA ASP A 540 -8.84 8.11 -19.42
C ASP A 540 -9.12 9.60 -19.15
N SER A 541 -8.55 10.51 -19.95
CA SER A 541 -8.97 11.92 -19.90
C SER A 541 -10.44 12.12 -20.29
N HIS A 542 -10.97 11.35 -21.25
CA HIS A 542 -12.31 11.54 -21.81
C HIS A 542 -13.41 11.03 -20.87
N ILE A 543 -13.23 9.86 -20.22
CA ILE A 543 -14.14 9.38 -19.19
C ILE A 543 -14.26 10.39 -18.02
N PHE A 544 -13.14 10.97 -17.56
CA PHE A 544 -13.16 12.01 -16.51
C PHE A 544 -13.70 13.38 -16.98
N TRP A 545 -13.77 13.61 -18.29
CA TRP A 545 -14.42 14.76 -18.90
C TRP A 545 -15.93 14.57 -19.15
N GLY A 546 -16.43 13.34 -19.00
CA GLY A 546 -17.84 12.99 -19.11
C GLY A 546 -18.23 12.19 -20.36
N LEU A 547 -17.27 11.65 -21.11
CA LEU A 547 -17.51 10.74 -22.26
C LEU A 547 -17.89 9.33 -21.76
N ALA A 548 -19.05 9.25 -21.12
CA ALA A 548 -19.61 8.02 -20.59
C ALA A 548 -21.15 8.09 -20.54
N MET A 549 -21.79 6.94 -20.41
CA MET A 549 -23.19 6.78 -20.06
C MET A 549 -23.39 5.41 -19.39
N VAL A 550 -24.58 5.14 -18.88
CA VAL A 550 -24.89 3.88 -18.21
C VAL A 550 -26.10 3.21 -18.85
N PHE A 551 -26.00 1.93 -19.16
CA PHE A 551 -27.15 1.09 -19.45
C PHE A 551 -27.68 0.47 -18.15
N LEU A 552 -29.00 0.55 -17.97
CA LEU A 552 -29.74 -0.13 -16.91
C LEU A 552 -30.61 -1.19 -17.57
N VAL A 553 -30.21 -2.45 -17.43
CA VAL A 553 -30.90 -3.60 -18.03
C VAL A 553 -31.79 -4.21 -16.95
N GLU A 554 -33.09 -4.20 -17.20
CA GLU A 554 -34.08 -4.71 -16.25
C GLU A 554 -33.97 -6.24 -16.06
N ASN A 555 -34.51 -6.75 -14.96
CA ASN A 555 -34.64 -8.19 -14.74
C ASN A 555 -35.65 -8.81 -15.72
N GLY A 556 -35.41 -10.04 -16.15
CA GLY A 556 -36.42 -10.89 -16.81
C GLY A 556 -37.38 -11.56 -15.80
N GLU A 557 -38.19 -12.48 -16.29
CA GLU A 557 -39.29 -13.09 -15.51
C GLU A 557 -38.84 -14.12 -14.46
N GLY A 558 -37.64 -14.70 -14.62
CA GLY A 558 -37.14 -15.78 -13.76
C GLY A 558 -35.93 -15.39 -12.92
N HIS A 559 -35.68 -16.10 -11.82
CA HIS A 559 -34.49 -15.89 -10.98
C HIS A 559 -33.17 -15.94 -11.78
N LEU A 560 -33.06 -16.87 -12.75
CA LEU A 560 -31.91 -16.97 -13.66
C LEU A 560 -31.82 -15.85 -14.71
N GLN A 561 -32.78 -14.91 -14.73
CA GLN A 561 -32.84 -13.74 -15.59
C GLN A 561 -32.79 -12.43 -14.76
N SER A 562 -32.52 -12.55 -13.46
CA SER A 562 -32.43 -11.43 -12.51
C SER A 562 -31.01 -11.26 -11.98
N VAL A 563 -30.68 -10.01 -11.64
CA VAL A 563 -29.49 -9.63 -10.86
C VAL A 563 -29.35 -10.52 -9.62
N GLN A 564 -28.13 -11.00 -9.35
CA GLN A 564 -27.79 -11.71 -8.11
C GLN A 564 -27.81 -10.75 -6.92
N SER A 565 -28.17 -11.23 -5.72
CA SER A 565 -28.11 -10.43 -4.49
C SER A 565 -26.69 -9.86 -4.27
N PRO A 566 -26.54 -8.63 -3.72
CA PRO A 566 -25.23 -8.07 -3.41
C PRO A 566 -24.47 -8.94 -2.41
N PRO A 567 -23.15 -9.15 -2.60
CA PRO A 567 -22.35 -9.94 -1.67
C PRO A 567 -22.20 -9.25 -0.32
N LEU A 568 -22.07 -10.03 0.76
CA LEU A 568 -21.95 -9.50 2.13
C LEU A 568 -20.70 -8.64 2.34
N ASP A 569 -19.63 -8.88 1.58
CA ASP A 569 -18.40 -8.09 1.59
C ASP A 569 -18.41 -6.87 0.64
N LEU A 570 -19.56 -6.52 0.03
CA LEU A 570 -19.67 -5.36 -0.86
C LEU A 570 -19.24 -4.06 -0.14
N PRO A 571 -18.29 -3.27 -0.69
CA PRO A 571 -17.81 -2.06 -0.02
C PRO A 571 -18.92 -1.04 0.22
N GLN A 572 -19.12 -0.66 1.48
CA GLN A 572 -20.09 0.35 1.86
C GLN A 572 -19.45 1.74 2.00
N TYR A 573 -20.09 2.75 1.44
CA TYR A 573 -19.86 4.14 1.85
C TYR A 573 -20.13 4.22 3.37
N PRO A 574 -19.25 4.88 4.17
CA PRO A 574 -19.57 5.01 5.59
C PRO A 574 -20.87 5.81 5.71
N ASN A 575 -21.83 5.31 6.48
CA ASN A 575 -22.90 6.16 6.97
C ASN A 575 -22.22 7.34 7.68
N PHE A 576 -22.22 8.51 7.04
CA PHE A 576 -22.12 9.75 7.77
C PHE A 576 -23.26 9.67 8.78
N VAL A 577 -22.92 9.59 10.07
CA VAL A 577 -23.87 9.94 11.14
C VAL A 577 -24.44 11.28 10.71
N ASN A 578 -25.74 11.24 10.43
CA ASN A 578 -26.30 12.03 9.35
C ASN A 578 -26.15 13.51 9.71
N VAL A 579 -25.25 14.24 9.03
CA VAL A 579 -24.98 15.64 9.38
C VAL A 579 -26.23 16.51 9.18
N ALA A 580 -27.17 16.08 8.34
CA ALA A 580 -28.51 16.68 8.27
C ALA A 580 -29.39 16.29 9.46
N ALA A 581 -29.31 15.07 10.01
CA ALA A 581 -29.98 14.73 11.27
C ALA A 581 -29.32 15.41 12.49
N MET A 582 -28.00 15.62 12.49
CA MET A 582 -27.33 16.45 13.50
C MET A 582 -27.71 17.93 13.34
N ALA A 583 -27.90 18.43 12.11
CA ALA A 583 -28.35 19.81 11.86
C ALA A 583 -29.84 20.00 12.23
N SER A 584 -30.73 19.08 11.86
CA SER A 584 -32.14 19.10 12.28
C SER A 584 -32.28 18.83 13.79
N ALA A 585 -31.41 18.02 14.39
CA ALA A 585 -31.31 17.91 15.84
C ALA A 585 -30.81 19.22 16.46
N LEU A 586 -29.88 19.95 15.84
CA LEU A 586 -29.42 21.27 16.29
C LEU A 586 -30.52 22.34 16.19
N GLU A 587 -31.30 22.35 15.10
CA GLU A 587 -32.45 23.23 14.91
C GLU A 587 -33.58 22.93 15.92
N CYS A 588 -33.78 21.64 16.25
CA CYS A 588 -34.70 21.24 17.31
C CYS A 588 -34.14 21.58 18.71
N TRP A 589 -32.81 21.52 18.91
CA TRP A 589 -32.13 21.95 20.13
C TRP A 589 -32.29 23.46 20.39
N THR A 590 -32.27 24.28 19.34
CA THR A 590 -32.47 25.73 19.47
C THR A 590 -33.90 26.15 19.86
N ASN A 591 -34.90 25.28 19.66
CA ASN A 591 -36.32 25.62 19.91
C ASN A 591 -36.96 24.91 21.13
N ARG A 592 -36.19 24.18 21.95
CA ARG A 592 -36.68 23.58 23.22
C ARG A 592 -35.98 24.09 24.48
N ALA A 593 -35.72 25.40 24.53
CA ALA A 593 -35.47 26.12 25.79
C ALA A 593 -36.77 26.47 26.56
N ALA A 594 -37.92 25.86 26.19
CA ALA A 594 -39.21 26.06 26.85
C ALA A 594 -40.07 24.77 26.77
N GLY A 595 -40.67 24.39 27.91
CA GLY A 595 -41.60 23.26 28.03
C GLY A 595 -40.92 21.93 28.40
N GLY A 596 -41.06 21.52 29.67
CA GLY A 596 -40.53 20.24 30.15
C GLY A 596 -41.49 19.08 29.90
N CYS A 597 -40.91 17.89 29.68
CA CYS A 597 -41.55 16.58 29.85
C CYS A 597 -40.47 15.59 30.33
N THR A 598 -40.88 14.51 31.00
CA THR A 598 -39.99 13.62 31.78
C THR A 598 -39.36 12.48 30.97
N ASP A 599 -38.21 11.98 31.43
CA ASP A 599 -37.28 11.14 30.65
C ASP A 599 -37.77 9.72 30.26
N ASP A 600 -38.86 9.21 30.84
CA ASP A 600 -39.29 7.81 30.66
C ASP A 600 -39.96 7.49 29.30
N GLU A 601 -40.36 8.48 28.49
CA GLU A 601 -40.91 8.24 27.13
C GLU A 601 -39.84 8.21 26.02
N PHE A 602 -38.57 8.50 26.32
CA PHE A 602 -37.54 8.66 25.29
C PHE A 602 -36.87 7.34 24.83
N VAL A 603 -37.10 6.24 25.55
CA VAL A 603 -36.43 4.95 25.31
C VAL A 603 -37.14 4.10 24.24
N ASP A 604 -38.47 4.13 24.18
CA ASP A 604 -39.25 3.29 23.26
C ASP A 604 -39.29 3.77 21.80
N GLN A 605 -38.90 5.02 21.51
CA GLN A 605 -38.88 5.54 20.12
C GLN A 605 -37.54 5.37 19.38
N VAL A 606 -36.48 4.91 20.05
CA VAL A 606 -35.17 4.64 19.43
C VAL A 606 -35.04 3.17 18.99
N LEU A 607 -35.88 2.28 19.52
CA LEU A 607 -35.86 0.84 19.22
C LEU A 607 -37.00 0.47 18.26
N MET A 608 -36.69 0.41 16.97
CA MET A 608 -37.56 -0.24 15.97
C MET A 608 -37.55 -1.76 16.15
N CYS A 609 -38.34 -2.25 17.12
CA CYS A 609 -38.79 -3.64 17.18
C CYS A 609 -40.29 -3.70 16.91
N SER A 610 -40.69 -4.54 15.97
CA SER A 610 -42.07 -4.72 15.52
C SER A 610 -42.98 -5.26 16.64
N GLN A 611 -44.13 -4.63 16.86
CA GLN A 611 -45.21 -5.15 17.70
C GLN A 611 -46.14 -6.09 16.93
N ASP A 612 -46.52 -7.22 17.54
CA ASP A 612 -47.94 -7.60 17.68
C ASP A 612 -48.13 -8.68 18.80
N ARG A 613 -48.88 -8.33 19.87
CA ARG A 613 -49.68 -9.15 20.85
C ARG A 613 -49.02 -10.34 21.62
N SER A 614 -49.37 -10.74 22.86
CA SER A 614 -50.43 -10.37 23.84
C SER A 614 -50.02 -10.75 25.30
N GLU A 615 -50.64 -10.13 26.33
CA GLU A 615 -50.82 -10.61 27.75
C GLU A 615 -49.60 -10.95 28.66
N CYS A 616 -49.60 -10.86 30.01
CA CYS A 616 -50.36 -10.05 31.01
C CYS A 616 -49.69 -10.15 32.43
N LEU A 617 -50.00 -9.22 33.36
CA LEU A 617 -49.87 -9.25 34.85
C LEU A 617 -48.52 -9.01 35.62
N THR A 618 -48.45 -7.81 36.23
CA THR A 618 -48.12 -7.46 37.65
C THR A 618 -46.75 -7.76 38.32
N ALA A 619 -46.05 -6.69 38.75
CA ALA A 619 -45.75 -6.30 40.17
C ALA A 619 -44.38 -5.58 40.38
N ALA A 620 -44.34 -4.54 41.22
CA ALA A 620 -43.14 -3.83 41.72
C ALA A 620 -43.12 -3.90 43.28
N PRO A 621 -42.00 -3.66 44.04
CA PRO A 621 -41.49 -2.27 44.25
C PRO A 621 -40.02 -2.01 44.76
N ARG A 622 -39.52 -0.78 44.48
CA ARG A 622 -38.78 0.22 45.36
C ARG A 622 -37.29 0.17 45.79
N PHE A 623 -36.79 1.42 46.00
CA PHE A 623 -35.68 1.97 46.85
C PHE A 623 -34.23 2.05 46.27
N ASP A 624 -33.40 3.09 46.51
CA ASP A 624 -33.58 4.50 46.99
C ASP A 624 -32.38 5.40 46.58
N GLN A 625 -32.45 6.72 46.84
CA GLN A 625 -31.49 7.77 46.46
C GLN A 625 -30.19 7.85 47.30
N THR A 626 -29.13 8.54 46.79
CA THR A 626 -28.48 9.71 47.46
C THR A 626 -27.26 10.32 46.72
N SER A 627 -26.94 11.58 47.08
CA SER A 627 -25.64 12.29 46.97
C SER A 627 -25.32 13.06 45.67
N SER A 628 -24.50 14.13 45.67
CA SER A 628 -24.45 15.41 46.43
C SER A 628 -23.24 16.24 45.94
N ALA A 629 -23.13 17.51 46.38
CA ALA A 629 -21.92 18.35 46.45
C ALA A 629 -21.08 18.68 45.18
N MET A 630 -20.92 17.77 44.21
CA MET A 630 -19.99 17.92 43.07
C MET A 630 -20.39 19.10 42.14
N GLN A 631 -21.70 19.27 41.93
CA GLN A 631 -22.28 20.26 41.02
C GLN A 631 -21.97 21.71 41.43
N LYS A 632 -21.82 22.00 42.74
CA LYS A 632 -21.48 23.34 43.25
C LYS A 632 -19.98 23.69 43.12
N ARG A 633 -19.09 22.70 42.88
CA ARG A 633 -17.66 22.96 42.63
C ARG A 633 -17.39 23.31 41.16
N PHE A 634 -18.05 22.64 40.21
CA PHE A 634 -17.83 22.87 38.78
C PHE A 634 -18.14 24.32 38.33
N GLN A 635 -19.20 24.93 38.86
CA GLN A 635 -19.57 26.31 38.51
C GLN A 635 -18.53 27.37 38.94
N ARG A 636 -17.67 27.09 39.93
CA ARG A 636 -16.57 28.00 40.32
C ARG A 636 -15.34 27.86 39.41
N LEU A 637 -15.07 26.67 38.89
CA LEU A 637 -13.90 26.41 38.05
C LEU A 637 -14.05 27.04 36.65
N GLY A 638 -15.27 27.00 36.09
CA GLY A 638 -15.54 27.54 34.74
C GLY A 638 -15.33 29.05 34.58
N ARG A 639 -15.46 29.83 35.67
CA ARG A 639 -15.19 31.29 35.64
C ARG A 639 -13.69 31.55 35.55
N ASN A 640 -12.89 30.98 36.46
CA ASN A 640 -11.45 31.21 36.52
C ASN A 640 -10.71 30.78 35.22
N VAL A 641 -11.21 29.76 34.52
CA VAL A 641 -10.62 29.28 33.26
C VAL A 641 -10.91 30.26 32.10
N SER A 642 -12.06 30.93 32.08
CA SER A 642 -12.38 31.93 31.05
C SER A 642 -11.46 33.15 31.15
N ASP A 643 -11.18 33.62 32.37
CA ASP A 643 -10.31 34.78 32.60
C ASP A 643 -8.84 34.48 32.23
N ALA A 644 -8.36 33.27 32.50
CA ALA A 644 -7.03 32.82 32.10
C ALA A 644 -6.85 32.73 30.56
N ILE A 645 -7.89 32.27 29.85
CA ILE A 645 -7.88 32.18 28.38
C ILE A 645 -7.89 33.57 27.74
N ALA A 646 -8.58 34.56 28.33
CA ALA A 646 -8.53 35.94 27.87
C ALA A 646 -7.11 36.55 27.98
N SER A 647 -6.40 36.27 29.08
CA SER A 647 -5.03 36.74 29.30
C SER A 647 -4.03 36.16 28.27
N LEU A 648 -4.08 34.85 28.02
CA LEU A 648 -3.18 34.19 27.08
C LEU A 648 -3.38 34.67 25.63
N LYS A 649 -4.61 35.02 25.26
CA LYS A 649 -4.96 35.52 23.92
C LYS A 649 -4.41 36.93 23.66
N ASN A 650 -4.36 37.78 24.69
CA ASN A 650 -3.73 39.10 24.61
C ASN A 650 -2.20 39.03 24.45
N SER A 651 -1.54 38.05 25.07
CA SER A 651 -0.08 37.86 24.97
C SER A 651 0.43 37.26 23.64
N LEU A 652 -0.46 36.79 22.77
CA LEU A 652 -0.11 36.16 21.48
C LEU A 652 -0.70 36.89 20.25
N SER A 653 -1.21 38.10 20.43
CA SER A 653 -1.84 38.88 19.35
C SER A 653 -0.79 39.53 18.42
N LEU A 654 -0.36 38.76 17.42
CA LEU A 654 0.24 39.28 16.19
C LEU A 654 -0.86 39.81 15.26
N ASP A 655 -1.15 41.11 15.35
CA ASP A 655 -1.12 42.04 14.20
C ASP A 655 -1.80 43.39 14.49
N SER A 656 -1.03 44.48 14.46
CA SER A 656 -1.44 45.71 13.76
C SER A 656 -0.28 46.72 13.52
N VAL A 657 0.21 46.72 12.27
CA VAL A 657 0.50 47.91 11.43
C VAL A 657 1.69 48.86 11.78
N ARG A 658 2.73 48.74 10.93
CA ARG A 658 3.65 49.76 10.33
C ARG A 658 4.86 50.37 11.08
N ASP A 659 5.92 50.45 10.25
CA ASP A 659 7.10 51.36 10.19
C ASP A 659 7.96 51.53 11.48
N ASN A 660 9.25 51.19 11.50
CA ASN A 660 10.29 51.77 10.63
C ASN A 660 11.61 50.92 10.55
N GLN A 661 12.64 51.41 9.84
CA GLN A 661 13.83 50.65 9.40
C GLN A 661 15.06 50.60 10.37
N ASN A 662 15.96 49.64 10.07
CA ASN A 662 17.42 49.57 10.34
C ASN A 662 17.98 48.70 11.50
N ALA A 663 18.98 47.87 11.13
CA ALA A 663 19.94 47.09 11.95
C ALA A 663 19.36 46.02 12.92
N ALA A 664 19.98 44.86 13.19
CA ALA A 664 21.18 44.21 12.63
C ALA A 664 21.01 42.67 12.57
N ALA A 665 21.63 42.01 11.59
CA ALA A 665 21.46 40.57 11.34
C ALA A 665 22.32 39.61 12.20
N GLY A 666 23.03 40.11 13.22
CA GLY A 666 24.01 39.33 13.99
C GLY A 666 23.42 38.35 15.02
N GLY A 667 22.35 38.74 15.73
CA GLY A 667 21.91 38.04 16.95
C GLY A 667 21.39 36.61 16.76
N ARG A 668 20.74 36.30 15.63
CA ARG A 668 20.06 34.99 15.44
C ARG A 668 21.00 33.82 15.15
N LYS A 669 22.24 34.05 14.71
CA LYS A 669 23.20 32.99 14.40
C LYS A 669 23.95 32.46 15.62
N LEU A 670 24.30 33.34 16.57
CA LEU A 670 25.14 32.96 17.71
C LEU A 670 24.39 32.07 18.72
N VAL A 671 23.08 32.33 18.93
CA VAL A 671 22.22 31.56 19.85
C VAL A 671 22.09 30.09 19.42
N TRP A 672 21.93 29.83 18.11
CA TRP A 672 21.76 28.46 17.60
C TRP A 672 23.04 27.62 17.69
N ALA A 673 24.22 28.21 17.48
CA ALA A 673 25.50 27.50 17.58
C ALA A 673 25.76 26.96 19.00
N THR A 674 25.42 27.74 20.03
CA THR A 674 25.53 27.33 21.44
C THR A 674 24.55 26.21 21.79
N VAL A 675 23.32 26.27 21.26
CA VAL A 675 22.30 25.23 21.46
C VAL A 675 22.75 23.89 20.87
N VAL A 676 23.21 23.84 19.61
CA VAL A 676 23.66 22.59 18.97
C VAL A 676 24.88 21.99 19.67
N ARG A 677 25.86 22.81 20.04
CA ARG A 677 27.07 22.36 20.73
C ARG A 677 26.78 21.75 22.11
N ASN A 678 25.78 22.28 22.82
CA ASN A 678 25.34 21.72 24.10
C ASN A 678 24.52 20.44 23.92
N LEU A 679 23.67 20.36 22.88
CA LEU A 679 22.90 19.15 22.56
C LEU A 679 23.80 17.97 22.13
N ALA A 680 24.86 18.23 21.35
CA ALA A 680 25.84 17.21 20.98
C ALA A 680 26.65 16.70 22.18
N LYS A 681 26.80 17.49 23.24
CA LYS A 681 27.38 17.05 24.52
C LYS A 681 26.37 16.31 25.41
N MET A 682 25.10 16.70 25.42
CA MET A 682 24.06 16.08 26.26
C MET A 682 23.53 14.75 25.71
N TYR A 683 23.69 14.46 24.41
CA TYR A 683 23.21 13.23 23.78
C TYR A 683 24.30 12.47 23.00
N PRO A 684 25.33 11.90 23.67
CA PRO A 684 26.31 11.00 23.07
C PRO A 684 25.71 9.60 22.85
N GLY A 685 24.55 9.54 22.21
CA GLY A 685 23.70 8.35 22.14
C GLY A 685 22.27 8.76 21.81
N SER A 686 21.90 8.59 20.54
CA SER A 686 20.60 8.89 19.93
C SER A 686 19.35 8.83 20.83
N GLN A 687 18.85 10.01 21.27
CA GLN A 687 17.42 10.41 21.24
C GLN A 687 17.30 11.93 21.43
N LEU A 688 17.04 12.70 20.35
CA LEU A 688 16.73 14.13 20.42
C LEU A 688 15.21 14.37 20.30
N PRO A 689 14.59 15.29 21.07
CA PRO A 689 13.15 15.54 21.03
C PRO A 689 12.61 15.99 19.66
N GLU A 690 11.40 15.58 19.29
CA GLU A 690 10.83 15.82 17.94
C GLU A 690 10.71 17.29 17.54
N LYS A 691 10.39 18.21 18.46
CA LYS A 691 10.38 19.66 18.16
C LYS A 691 11.77 20.19 17.81
N LEU A 692 12.80 19.62 18.39
CA LEU A 692 14.19 19.95 18.13
C LEU A 692 14.68 19.26 16.85
N VAL A 693 14.29 18.01 16.59
CA VAL A 693 14.50 17.34 15.30
C VAL A 693 13.80 18.11 14.18
N SER A 694 12.58 18.61 14.39
CA SER A 694 11.83 19.49 13.47
C SER A 694 12.54 20.83 13.24
N SER A 695 13.13 21.42 14.28
CA SER A 695 13.88 22.68 14.17
C SER A 695 15.25 22.50 13.50
N LEU A 696 15.96 21.42 13.81
CA LEU A 696 17.18 20.99 13.13
C LEU A 696 16.88 20.68 11.66
N ARG A 697 15.79 19.94 11.36
CA ARG A 697 15.32 19.64 10.01
C ARG A 697 15.04 20.92 9.22
N LYS A 698 14.31 21.90 9.81
CA LYS A 698 14.14 23.24 9.22
C LYS A 698 15.45 24.00 8.95
N HIS A 699 16.49 23.80 9.76
CA HIS A 699 17.82 24.37 9.48
C HIS A 699 18.58 23.55 8.42
N TYR A 700 18.38 22.23 8.39
CA TYR A 700 18.94 21.27 7.43
C TYR A 700 18.37 21.41 6.02
N ASP A 701 17.11 21.79 5.90
CA ASP A 701 16.46 22.19 4.64
C ASP A 701 17.16 23.42 4.02
N SER A 702 18.06 24.08 4.76
CA SER A 702 18.96 25.13 4.25
C SER A 702 20.31 24.63 3.69
N LEU A 703 20.59 23.31 3.62
CA LEU A 703 21.69 22.70 2.85
C LEU A 703 21.29 22.44 1.37
N PRO A 704 22.14 21.87 0.49
CA PRO A 704 21.70 21.42 -0.83
C PRO A 704 20.73 20.25 -0.71
N LEU A 705 19.66 20.25 -1.52
CA LEU A 705 18.61 19.23 -1.48
C LEU A 705 19.15 17.80 -1.71
N SER A 706 20.27 17.65 -2.42
CA SER A 706 20.94 16.38 -2.66
C SER A 706 21.50 15.71 -1.40
N TYR A 707 21.82 16.48 -0.35
CA TYR A 707 22.41 15.94 0.87
C TYR A 707 21.39 15.21 1.76
N SER A 708 20.26 15.86 2.09
CA SER A 708 19.16 15.23 2.86
C SER A 708 18.52 14.06 2.10
N GLN A 709 18.65 14.05 0.78
CA GLN A 709 18.17 12.98 -0.09
C GLN A 709 19.11 11.76 -0.15
N SER A 710 20.38 11.87 0.23
CA SER A 710 21.37 10.79 0.05
C SER A 710 21.22 9.60 1.02
N GLY A 711 20.18 9.59 1.86
CA GLY A 711 19.81 8.46 2.71
C GLY A 711 20.74 8.24 3.91
N PHE A 712 21.55 9.25 4.26
CA PHE A 712 22.50 9.15 5.36
C PHE A 712 21.78 8.98 6.70
N ASP A 713 22.25 8.04 7.52
CA ASP A 713 21.70 7.82 8.86
C ASP A 713 22.06 9.00 9.80
N MET A 714 21.40 9.10 10.95
CA MET A 714 21.66 10.22 11.87
C MET A 714 23.10 10.24 12.42
N LYS A 715 23.78 9.09 12.55
CA LYS A 715 25.20 9.01 12.99
C LYS A 715 26.11 9.58 11.90
N GLU A 716 25.89 9.20 10.64
CA GLU A 716 26.60 9.76 9.50
C GLU A 716 26.35 11.27 9.37
N VAL A 717 25.11 11.72 9.54
CA VAL A 717 24.75 13.13 9.58
C VAL A 717 25.49 13.86 10.71
N PHE A 718 25.59 13.29 11.92
CA PHE A 718 26.40 13.87 13.00
C PHE A 718 27.90 13.90 12.69
N VAL A 719 28.46 12.87 12.05
CA VAL A 719 29.86 12.88 11.58
C VAL A 719 30.08 14.01 10.57
N HIS A 720 29.16 14.20 9.63
CA HIS A 720 29.22 15.29 8.66
C HIS A 720 29.07 16.68 9.33
N ILE A 721 28.18 16.86 10.32
CA ILE A 721 28.13 18.11 11.14
C ILE A 721 29.49 18.36 11.76
N LYS A 722 30.07 17.36 12.43
CA LYS A 722 31.32 17.49 13.17
C LYS A 722 32.47 17.93 12.26
N LEU A 723 32.55 17.38 11.05
CA LEU A 723 33.57 17.77 10.05
C LEU A 723 33.34 19.18 9.49
N ILE A 724 32.08 19.60 9.33
CA ILE A 724 31.70 20.96 8.90
C ILE A 724 31.98 21.99 10.01
N GLU A 725 31.72 21.66 11.27
CA GLU A 725 32.05 22.51 12.42
C GLU A 725 33.57 22.61 12.61
N GLN A 726 34.31 21.51 12.46
CA GLN A 726 35.79 21.50 12.54
C GLN A 726 36.45 22.36 11.45
N THR A 727 35.90 22.38 10.23
CA THR A 727 36.36 23.26 9.15
C THR A 727 35.90 24.72 9.28
N SER A 728 34.97 25.02 10.18
CA SER A 728 34.56 26.41 10.48
C SER A 728 35.53 27.16 11.41
N GLY A 729 36.57 26.48 11.92
CA GLY A 729 37.60 27.05 12.79
C GLY A 729 39.00 27.16 12.18
N ASP A 730 39.28 26.53 11.03
CA ASP A 730 40.61 26.53 10.40
C ASP A 730 40.50 26.34 8.86
N ASP A 731 41.48 26.85 8.10
CA ASP A 731 41.46 26.88 6.62
C ASP A 731 41.76 25.52 5.95
N ASN A 732 42.07 24.49 6.75
CA ASN A 732 42.51 23.18 6.29
C ASN A 732 41.33 22.20 6.06
N PRO A 733 41.39 21.31 5.05
CA PRO A 733 40.37 20.30 4.82
C PRO A 733 40.43 19.22 5.92
N VAL A 734 39.27 18.87 6.48
CA VAL A 734 39.17 17.82 7.51
C VAL A 734 38.50 16.60 6.88
N PHE A 735 39.13 15.43 7.01
CA PHE A 735 38.67 14.20 6.37
C PHE A 735 38.83 12.96 7.25
N VAL A 736 38.07 11.92 6.93
CA VAL A 736 38.00 10.62 7.60
C VAL A 736 38.03 9.53 6.54
N ILE A 737 38.82 8.49 6.77
CA ILE A 737 38.85 7.28 5.93
C ILE A 737 38.40 6.10 6.80
N GLN A 738 37.37 5.39 6.36
CA GLN A 738 36.85 4.17 6.98
C GLN A 738 36.94 3.02 5.99
N GLU A 739 37.34 1.83 6.44
CA GLU A 739 37.23 0.61 5.64
C GLU A 739 35.79 0.08 5.73
N VAL A 740 35.28 -0.47 4.63
CA VAL A 740 33.91 -0.96 4.52
C VAL A 740 33.95 -2.39 3.99
N CYS A 741 33.45 -3.34 4.76
CA CYS A 741 33.27 -4.71 4.29
C CYS A 741 32.09 -4.76 3.31
N ASP A 742 32.36 -5.16 2.07
CA ASP A 742 31.35 -5.52 1.05
C ASP A 742 31.15 -7.04 1.16
N GLU A 743 29.90 -7.54 1.28
CA GLU A 743 29.61 -8.99 1.38
C GLU A 743 29.53 -9.69 0.01
N GLU A 744 29.65 -8.96 -1.10
CA GLU A 744 29.71 -9.52 -2.46
C GLU A 744 31.17 -9.68 -2.93
N GLU A 745 31.51 -10.86 -3.45
CA GLU A 745 32.87 -11.28 -3.82
C GLU A 745 33.58 -10.29 -4.77
N ALA A 746 34.58 -9.56 -4.24
CA ALA A 746 35.45 -8.68 -5.04
C ALA A 746 36.92 -8.77 -4.59
N LEU A 747 37.85 -8.81 -5.55
CA LEU A 747 39.30 -8.88 -5.29
C LEU A 747 39.90 -7.53 -4.84
N GLY A 748 39.52 -7.00 -3.67
CA GLY A 748 40.16 -5.82 -3.07
C GLY A 748 39.41 -5.18 -1.90
N SER A 749 40.10 -4.36 -1.09
CA SER A 749 39.51 -3.64 0.05
C SER A 749 38.79 -2.37 -0.40
N VAL A 750 37.60 -2.12 0.16
CA VAL A 750 36.80 -0.91 -0.11
C VAL A 750 36.95 0.10 1.03
N PHE A 751 37.29 1.34 0.69
CA PHE A 751 37.45 2.45 1.62
C PHE A 751 36.46 3.59 1.33
N ARG A 752 35.81 4.10 2.37
CA ARG A 752 34.99 5.31 2.37
C ARG A 752 35.81 6.50 2.86
N LEU A 753 36.04 7.46 1.98
CA LEU A 753 36.62 8.77 2.27
C LEU A 753 35.50 9.81 2.41
N THR A 754 35.42 10.45 3.57
CA THR A 754 34.50 11.56 3.85
C THR A 754 35.31 12.81 4.18
N PHE A 755 35.10 13.94 3.49
CA PHE A 755 35.87 15.17 3.70
C PHE A 755 35.00 16.42 3.69
N ALA A 756 35.39 17.44 4.48
CA ALA A 756 34.84 18.79 4.45
C ALA A 756 35.96 19.81 4.18
N CYS A 757 35.65 20.93 3.51
CA CYS A 757 36.56 22.06 3.33
C CYS A 757 35.79 23.37 3.09
N THR A 758 36.35 24.49 3.57
CA THR A 758 35.83 25.86 3.41
C THR A 758 36.44 26.62 2.22
N SER A 759 37.21 25.93 1.37
CA SER A 759 37.76 26.46 0.12
C SER A 759 37.28 25.68 -1.10
N SER A 760 37.42 26.27 -2.29
CA SER A 760 37.03 25.66 -3.57
C SER A 760 38.01 24.55 -3.95
N LEU A 761 37.65 23.30 -3.67
CA LEU A 761 38.51 22.14 -3.89
C LEU A 761 38.36 21.62 -5.34
N SER A 762 39.45 21.56 -6.11
CA SER A 762 39.41 21.03 -7.47
C SER A 762 39.29 19.51 -7.47
N TRP A 763 38.06 18.98 -7.51
CA TRP A 763 37.84 17.53 -7.52
C TRP A 763 38.50 16.82 -8.71
N SER A 764 38.63 17.46 -9.87
CA SER A 764 39.39 16.91 -11.00
C SER A 764 40.88 16.68 -10.68
N THR A 765 41.47 17.55 -9.86
CA THR A 765 42.87 17.42 -9.42
C THR A 765 43.03 16.31 -8.38
N VAL A 766 42.06 16.16 -7.49
CA VAL A 766 42.04 15.08 -6.49
C VAL A 766 41.78 13.73 -7.15
N SER A 767 40.76 13.63 -8.03
CA SER A 767 40.46 12.42 -8.81
C SER A 767 41.68 11.97 -9.63
N GLY A 768 42.31 12.88 -10.38
CA GLY A 768 43.52 12.57 -11.16
C GLY A 768 44.78 12.28 -10.33
N SER A 769 44.77 12.55 -9.02
CA SER A 769 45.84 12.16 -8.08
C SER A 769 45.55 10.84 -7.36
N LEU A 770 44.29 10.39 -7.37
CA LEU A 770 43.82 9.15 -6.75
C LEU A 770 43.69 8.01 -7.76
N GLU A 771 43.33 8.31 -9.01
CA GLU A 771 43.31 7.33 -10.11
C GLU A 771 44.73 6.85 -10.42
N SER A 772 44.96 5.57 -10.17
CA SER A 772 46.15 4.83 -10.60
C SER A 772 45.75 3.37 -10.82
N ALA A 773 46.61 2.56 -11.46
CA ALA A 773 46.26 1.19 -11.83
C ALA A 773 45.70 0.33 -10.67
N SER A 774 46.07 0.65 -9.43
CA SER A 774 45.70 -0.08 -8.21
C SER A 774 44.66 0.62 -7.30
N ILE A 775 44.04 1.74 -7.74
CA ILE A 775 43.05 2.51 -6.97
C ILE A 775 41.92 2.99 -7.89
N CYS A 776 40.67 2.57 -7.61
CA CYS A 776 39.49 2.84 -8.45
C CYS A 776 38.30 3.42 -7.65
N CYS A 777 37.69 4.52 -8.09
CA CYS A 777 36.56 5.13 -7.39
C CYS A 777 35.21 4.46 -7.77
N LYS A 778 34.59 3.71 -6.84
CA LYS A 778 33.26 3.08 -7.03
C LYS A 778 32.10 4.09 -7.00
N LYS A 779 32.14 5.10 -6.11
CA LYS A 779 31.02 6.05 -5.90
C LYS A 779 31.53 7.41 -5.40
N VAL A 780 31.05 8.51 -5.98
CA VAL A 780 31.44 9.88 -5.60
C VAL A 780 30.16 10.70 -5.33
N GLN A 781 30.05 11.30 -4.16
CA GLN A 781 28.94 12.17 -3.77
C GLN A 781 29.50 13.46 -3.16
N ILE A 782 29.40 14.59 -3.88
CA ILE A 782 29.93 15.89 -3.44
C ILE A 782 28.79 16.91 -3.33
N PHE A 783 28.81 17.66 -2.23
CA PHE A 783 27.80 18.62 -1.82
C PHE A 783 28.46 19.99 -1.60
N GLU A 784 28.22 20.94 -2.50
CA GLU A 784 28.82 22.29 -2.46
C GLU A 784 27.75 23.33 -2.09
N LYS A 785 28.06 24.23 -1.14
CA LYS A 785 27.21 25.39 -0.80
C LYS A 785 27.98 26.54 -0.18
N LYS A 786 27.94 27.72 -0.81
CA LYS A 786 28.45 29.00 -0.27
C LYS A 786 29.89 28.90 0.30
N GLY A 787 30.80 28.24 -0.43
CA GLY A 787 32.20 28.07 -0.05
C GLY A 787 32.49 26.84 0.82
N LEU A 788 31.47 26.15 1.34
CA LEU A 788 31.62 24.87 2.01
C LEU A 788 31.43 23.72 1.03
N ASN A 789 32.40 22.81 0.99
CA ASN A 789 32.42 21.58 0.20
C ASN A 789 32.45 20.37 1.15
N LEU A 790 31.49 19.46 1.02
CA LEU A 790 31.47 18.16 1.70
C LEU A 790 31.46 17.04 0.64
N GLY A 791 32.40 16.09 0.70
CA GLY A 791 32.44 14.92 -0.18
C GLY A 791 32.40 13.60 0.58
N VAL A 792 31.71 12.61 0.03
CA VAL A 792 31.69 11.21 0.46
C VAL A 792 32.01 10.34 -0.76
N VAL A 793 33.05 9.52 -0.67
CA VAL A 793 33.64 8.79 -1.79
C VAL A 793 33.96 7.36 -1.39
N LEU A 794 33.50 6.37 -2.14
CA LEU A 794 33.88 4.96 -2.01
C LEU A 794 34.93 4.62 -3.06
N VAL A 795 36.03 4.02 -2.62
CA VAL A 795 37.22 3.68 -3.42
C VAL A 795 37.59 2.22 -3.18
N LEU A 796 37.79 1.46 -4.25
CA LEU A 796 38.36 0.11 -4.22
C LEU A 796 39.88 0.21 -4.37
N VAL A 797 40.63 -0.52 -3.53
CA VAL A 797 42.10 -0.54 -3.53
C VAL A 797 42.56 -1.99 -3.65
N GLU A 798 43.53 -2.24 -4.53
CA GLU A 798 44.08 -3.59 -4.71
C GLU A 798 44.85 -4.08 -3.46
N PRO A 799 44.83 -5.40 -3.15
CA PRO A 799 45.47 -5.95 -1.96
C PRO A 799 46.96 -5.60 -1.84
N GLY A 800 47.38 -5.16 -0.66
CA GLY A 800 48.76 -4.81 -0.35
C GLY A 800 49.15 -3.35 -0.64
N GLN A 801 48.21 -2.52 -1.12
CA GLN A 801 48.45 -1.08 -1.35
C GLN A 801 47.79 -0.16 -0.29
N GLU A 802 47.08 -0.68 0.71
CA GLU A 802 46.26 0.16 1.62
C GLU A 802 47.06 1.24 2.39
N LYS A 803 48.29 0.93 2.83
CA LYS A 803 49.18 1.91 3.50
C LYS A 803 49.61 3.04 2.56
N LEU A 804 49.87 2.72 1.29
CA LEU A 804 50.25 3.71 0.27
C LEU A 804 49.05 4.56 -0.16
N PHE A 805 47.86 3.96 -0.24
CA PHE A 805 46.60 4.65 -0.51
C PHE A 805 46.33 5.77 0.51
N LYS A 806 46.39 5.49 1.82
CA LYS A 806 46.14 6.53 2.85
C LYS A 806 47.09 7.73 2.69
N ILE A 807 48.39 7.48 2.52
CA ILE A 807 49.40 8.55 2.32
C ILE A 807 49.15 9.32 1.00
N LYS A 808 48.78 8.64 -0.09
CA LYS A 808 48.40 9.29 -1.37
C LYS A 808 47.17 10.20 -1.20
N VAL A 809 46.14 9.75 -0.49
CA VAL A 809 44.92 10.55 -0.22
C VAL A 809 45.26 11.82 0.55
N GLU A 810 46.05 11.72 1.63
CA GLU A 810 46.45 12.89 2.39
C GLU A 810 47.23 13.90 1.53
N ASN A 811 48.18 13.43 0.71
CA ASN A 811 49.01 14.27 -0.13
C ASN A 811 48.22 14.91 -1.28
N ALA A 812 47.26 14.19 -1.88
CA ALA A 812 46.36 14.70 -2.91
C ALA A 812 45.43 15.80 -2.36
N LEU A 813 44.91 15.64 -1.15
CA LEU A 813 44.06 16.64 -0.49
C LEU A 813 44.88 17.87 -0.03
N LYS A 814 46.10 17.66 0.49
CA LYS A 814 47.03 18.75 0.87
C LYS A 814 47.52 19.55 -0.34
N SER A 815 47.72 18.93 -1.51
CA SER A 815 48.13 19.66 -2.73
C SER A 815 47.00 20.49 -3.35
N ALA A 816 45.75 20.04 -3.22
CA ALA A 816 44.56 20.66 -3.82
C ALA A 816 44.07 21.95 -3.14
N VAL A 817 44.64 22.36 -2.00
CA VAL A 817 44.14 23.49 -1.16
C VAL A 817 44.97 24.79 -1.29
N LYS A 818 45.89 24.89 -2.26
CA LYS A 818 46.65 26.14 -2.47
C LYS A 818 45.74 27.31 -2.91
N LYS A 819 45.50 28.26 -1.97
CA LYS A 819 44.78 29.51 -2.21
C LYS A 819 45.46 30.40 -3.28
N PRO A 820 44.71 31.26 -4.00
CA PRO A 820 45.28 32.29 -4.87
C PRO A 820 46.07 33.33 -4.07
N LYS A 821 47.14 33.87 -4.66
CA LYS A 821 47.92 34.97 -4.07
C LYS A 821 47.08 36.25 -3.99
N SER A 822 46.99 36.88 -2.83
CA SER A 822 46.55 38.28 -2.72
C SER A 822 47.71 39.23 -3.06
N THR A 823 47.37 40.47 -3.45
CA THR A 823 48.34 41.54 -3.68
C THR A 823 47.90 42.79 -2.92
N THR A 824 48.81 43.39 -2.12
CA THR A 824 48.72 44.72 -1.43
C THR A 824 47.55 44.90 -0.41
N SER A 825 47.60 45.65 0.71
CA SER A 825 48.62 46.37 1.51
C SER A 825 47.90 47.02 2.74
N VAL A 826 48.44 47.37 3.93
CA VAL A 826 49.80 47.28 4.55
C VAL A 826 49.74 47.46 6.10
N LYS A 827 50.71 46.88 6.83
CA LYS A 827 51.23 47.14 8.23
C LYS A 827 50.32 47.32 9.49
N LEU A 828 50.75 46.57 10.52
CA LEU A 828 50.63 46.71 12.01
C LEU A 828 51.24 48.04 12.56
N PRO A 829 51.17 48.45 13.87
CA PRO A 829 51.29 47.61 15.10
C PRO A 829 50.71 48.07 16.48
N PHE A 830 50.89 47.20 17.51
CA PHE A 830 50.74 47.37 18.99
C PHE A 830 49.34 47.66 19.59
N GLY A 831 48.98 47.28 20.84
CA GLY A 831 49.65 46.44 21.85
C GLY A 831 48.94 46.42 23.23
N LEU A 832 49.22 45.38 24.04
CA LEU A 832 49.13 45.25 25.53
C LEU A 832 47.85 45.53 26.37
N CYS A 833 47.49 44.50 27.17
CA CYS A 833 47.11 44.50 28.60
C CYS A 833 45.79 45.13 29.10
N GLY A 834 45.26 44.59 30.22
CA GLY A 834 44.19 45.22 31.03
C GLY A 834 43.19 44.24 31.69
N CYS A 835 43.33 43.99 32.99
CA CYS A 835 42.33 43.33 33.83
C CYS A 835 41.33 44.34 34.44
N GLN A 836 40.21 43.83 34.99
CA GLN A 836 39.34 44.33 36.09
C GLN A 836 37.85 44.16 35.74
N GLU A 837 36.88 44.00 36.64
CA GLU A 837 36.72 43.51 38.02
C GLU A 837 35.21 43.73 38.34
N GLN A 838 34.60 42.85 39.16
CA GLN A 838 33.56 43.18 40.17
C GLN A 838 32.19 43.81 39.73
N SER A 839 31.08 43.74 40.50
CA SER A 839 30.62 42.83 41.58
C SER A 839 29.12 43.08 41.87
N ALA A 840 28.53 42.30 42.80
CA ALA A 840 27.23 42.47 43.46
C ALA A 840 25.94 42.23 42.63
N GLY A 841 24.84 41.70 43.19
CA GLY A 841 24.59 41.33 44.61
C GLY A 841 23.47 40.28 44.80
N LEU A 842 23.29 39.83 46.05
CA LEU A 842 22.46 38.68 46.46
C LEU A 842 20.94 38.92 46.48
N GLY A 843 20.19 37.81 46.48
CA GLY A 843 18.81 37.67 47.00
C GLY A 843 18.45 36.19 47.15
N GLU A 844 18.34 35.69 48.39
CA GLU A 844 18.28 34.26 48.75
C GLU A 844 16.85 33.66 48.86
N PHE A 845 16.81 32.35 49.19
CA PHE A 845 15.71 31.47 49.62
C PHE A 845 14.88 30.79 48.51
N GLY A 846 14.86 29.45 48.42
CA GLY A 846 15.62 28.44 49.19
C GLY A 846 15.24 27.00 48.80
N ASP A 847 16.20 26.07 48.88
CA ASP A 847 16.07 24.67 48.44
C ASP A 847 15.32 23.76 49.42
N VAL A 848 14.82 22.63 48.88
CA VAL A 848 14.86 21.32 49.55
C VAL A 848 15.26 20.28 48.51
N ASP A 849 16.31 19.51 48.81
CA ASP A 849 17.00 18.61 47.90
C ASP A 849 16.23 17.34 47.49
N GLU A 850 16.63 16.75 46.36
CA GLU A 850 16.41 15.32 46.05
C GLU A 850 17.72 14.68 45.57
N GLU A 851 18.73 14.60 46.44
CA GLU A 851 19.92 13.77 46.25
C GLU A 851 19.65 12.27 46.52
N SER A 852 20.56 11.40 46.04
CA SER A 852 20.71 9.95 46.35
C SER A 852 19.94 8.91 45.51
N ILE A 853 20.28 8.79 44.22
CA ILE A 853 20.10 7.53 43.44
C ILE A 853 21.44 7.01 42.90
N ASP A 854 22.51 7.03 43.71
CA ASP A 854 23.85 6.54 43.30
C ASP A 854 24.43 5.43 44.20
N GLN A 855 23.64 4.87 45.12
CA GLN A 855 24.07 3.81 46.06
C GLN A 855 23.49 2.41 45.81
N CYS A 856 22.88 2.12 44.65
CA CYS A 856 22.53 0.73 44.29
C CYS A 856 23.65 -0.04 43.54
N TYR A 857 24.76 0.62 43.19
CA TYR A 857 25.90 -0.01 42.52
C TYR A 857 27.06 -0.30 43.47
N ARG A 858 26.82 -1.09 44.54
CA ARG A 858 27.82 -1.86 45.30
C ARG A 858 27.20 -2.66 46.45
N GLN A 859 26.71 -3.86 46.14
CA GLN A 859 26.91 -5.05 46.98
C GLN A 859 26.47 -6.27 46.19
N GLU A 860 27.44 -7.04 45.70
CA GLU A 860 27.21 -8.35 45.13
C GLU A 860 26.83 -9.31 46.27
N PHE A 861 25.61 -9.84 46.23
CA PHE A 861 25.37 -11.19 46.71
C PHE A 861 25.46 -12.12 45.50
N GLU A 862 26.68 -12.54 45.17
CA GLU A 862 26.87 -13.71 44.32
C GLU A 862 26.20 -14.89 45.02
N ASN A 863 25.15 -15.44 44.40
CA ASN A 863 24.69 -16.78 44.71
C ASN A 863 25.19 -17.69 43.58
N PRO A 864 26.29 -18.45 43.79
CA PRO A 864 27.01 -19.10 42.70
C PRO A 864 26.33 -20.40 42.28
N ASN A 865 25.22 -20.30 41.55
CA ASN A 865 24.70 -21.40 40.73
C ASN A 865 23.88 -20.90 39.54
N THR A 866 24.02 -21.60 38.40
CA THR A 866 23.35 -21.30 37.11
C THR A 866 23.58 -19.89 36.55
N ARG A 867 24.82 -19.62 36.12
CA ARG A 867 25.04 -18.71 34.97
C ARG A 867 24.41 -19.38 33.76
N ILE A 868 23.18 -18.99 33.42
CA ILE A 868 22.49 -19.46 32.22
C ILE A 868 23.24 -18.88 31.00
N GLN A 869 23.97 -19.72 30.27
CA GLN A 869 24.60 -19.33 29.00
C GLN A 869 23.56 -19.48 27.88
N LEU A 870 22.88 -18.37 27.56
CA LEU A 870 22.07 -18.24 26.35
C LEU A 870 22.94 -17.71 25.20
N GLN A 871 22.66 -18.14 23.97
CA GLN A 871 23.36 -17.66 22.79
C GLN A 871 22.89 -16.23 22.47
N MET A 872 23.81 -15.31 22.19
CA MET A 872 23.48 -13.90 21.94
C MET A 872 23.94 -13.43 20.55
N PRO A 873 23.05 -12.82 19.74
CA PRO A 873 21.60 -12.77 19.93
C PRO A 873 20.95 -14.17 19.80
N PRO A 874 19.82 -14.44 20.46
CA PRO A 874 19.06 -15.67 20.23
C PRO A 874 18.57 -15.71 18.77
N PRO A 875 18.46 -16.91 18.16
CA PRO A 875 18.11 -17.04 16.76
C PRO A 875 16.67 -16.59 16.50
N SER A 876 16.49 -15.50 15.76
CA SER A 876 15.18 -14.96 15.36
C SER A 876 14.46 -15.79 14.29
N SER A 877 14.92 -17.03 14.06
CA SER A 877 14.31 -17.97 13.12
C SER A 877 13.25 -18.83 13.81
N SER A 878 12.27 -19.25 13.02
CA SER A 878 11.28 -20.24 13.39
C SER A 878 11.52 -21.54 12.61
N PHE A 879 10.75 -22.58 12.92
CA PHE A 879 10.62 -23.77 12.09
C PHE A 879 9.15 -24.20 12.02
N SER A 880 8.70 -24.63 10.85
CA SER A 880 7.35 -25.16 10.61
C SER A 880 7.34 -26.68 10.73
N VAL A 881 6.23 -27.22 11.24
CA VAL A 881 5.90 -28.65 11.25
C VAL A 881 4.51 -28.82 10.64
N SER A 882 4.41 -29.72 9.67
CA SER A 882 3.13 -30.06 9.02
C SER A 882 2.64 -31.42 9.49
N VAL A 883 1.41 -31.48 9.97
CA VAL A 883 0.75 -32.69 10.48
C VAL A 883 -0.47 -32.98 9.59
N ASP A 884 -0.66 -34.25 9.23
CA ASP A 884 -1.83 -34.67 8.45
C ASP A 884 -3.08 -34.90 9.32
N GLU A 885 -4.20 -35.16 8.66
CA GLU A 885 -5.48 -35.51 9.28
C GLU A 885 -5.39 -36.73 10.24
N TRP A 886 -4.41 -37.62 10.01
CA TRP A 886 -4.11 -38.81 10.82
C TRP A 886 -3.15 -38.55 11.98
N GLN A 887 -2.85 -37.27 12.26
CA GLN A 887 -1.92 -36.84 13.32
C GLN A 887 -0.46 -37.29 13.11
N THR A 888 -0.09 -37.58 11.85
CA THR A 888 1.26 -37.98 11.46
C THR A 888 2.04 -36.78 10.91
N ILE A 889 3.25 -36.55 11.43
CA ILE A 889 4.15 -35.49 10.95
C ILE A 889 4.63 -35.82 9.53
N GLN A 890 4.35 -34.92 8.59
CA GLN A 890 4.74 -35.04 7.18
C GLN A 890 6.07 -34.32 6.87
N SER A 891 6.40 -33.25 7.61
CA SER A 891 7.63 -32.47 7.46
C SER A 891 7.96 -31.69 8.73
N GLY A 892 9.24 -31.31 8.90
CA GLY A 892 9.75 -30.65 10.12
C GLY A 892 10.04 -31.61 11.29
N GLY A 893 9.98 -32.92 11.07
CA GLY A 893 10.19 -33.96 12.09
C GLY A 893 11.57 -33.90 12.77
N ASP A 894 12.63 -33.64 12.00
CA ASP A 894 14.00 -33.56 12.53
C ASP A 894 14.21 -32.31 13.41
N ASP A 895 13.66 -31.15 13.02
CA ASP A 895 13.73 -29.91 13.79
C ASP A 895 12.95 -30.01 15.12
N ILE A 896 11.79 -30.68 15.12
CA ILE A 896 10.96 -30.82 16.32
C ILE A 896 11.31 -32.04 17.18
N GLY A 897 12.11 -32.99 16.70
CA GLY A 897 12.30 -34.30 17.34
C GLY A 897 12.79 -34.27 18.79
N LYS A 898 13.51 -33.22 19.21
CA LYS A 898 13.91 -33.00 20.62
C LYS A 898 12.76 -32.57 21.54
N TRP A 899 11.74 -31.92 20.97
CA TRP A 899 10.64 -31.24 21.68
C TRP A 899 9.29 -31.95 21.51
N LEU A 900 9.23 -32.94 20.62
CA LEU A 900 8.08 -33.83 20.48
C LEU A 900 8.01 -34.80 21.67
N LEU A 901 6.93 -34.75 22.41
CA LEU A 901 6.65 -35.63 23.55
C LEU A 901 5.82 -36.82 23.05
N SER A 902 6.21 -38.05 23.43
CA SER A 902 5.34 -39.22 23.20
C SER A 902 4.10 -39.12 24.10
N SER A 903 2.94 -39.37 23.50
CA SER A 903 1.64 -39.41 24.16
C SER A 903 1.61 -40.39 25.34
N ASP A 904 2.28 -41.55 25.20
CA ASP A 904 2.39 -42.57 26.26
C ASP A 904 3.04 -42.04 27.56
N ASN A 905 3.76 -40.92 27.50
CA ASN A 905 4.44 -40.30 28.63
C ASN A 905 3.67 -39.10 29.22
N LEU A 906 2.50 -38.76 28.66
CA LEU A 906 1.69 -37.59 29.02
C LEU A 906 0.27 -38.00 29.44
N GLU A 907 0.03 -38.02 30.75
CA GLU A 907 -1.29 -38.30 31.31
C GLU A 907 -2.13 -37.01 31.39
N PHE A 908 -3.31 -37.01 30.78
CA PHE A 908 -4.31 -35.94 30.95
C PHE A 908 -5.09 -36.13 32.26
N GLY A 909 -5.28 -35.05 33.02
CA GLY A 909 -6.07 -34.99 34.26
C GLY A 909 -7.14 -33.90 34.20
N ASP A 910 -7.44 -33.26 35.33
CA ASP A 910 -8.55 -32.28 35.43
C ASP A 910 -8.49 -31.19 34.34
N GLN A 911 -9.60 -30.99 33.64
CA GLN A 911 -9.79 -29.85 32.76
C GLN A 911 -9.90 -28.55 33.59
N LEU A 912 -9.15 -27.52 33.20
CA LEU A 912 -9.10 -26.20 33.84
C LEU A 912 -9.88 -25.12 33.07
N GLY A 913 -10.11 -25.35 31.79
CA GLY A 913 -10.85 -24.48 30.88
C GLY A 913 -11.10 -25.20 29.55
N PRO A 914 -11.80 -24.57 28.58
CA PRO A 914 -12.18 -25.25 27.32
C PRO A 914 -10.99 -25.90 26.60
N ASN A 915 -9.81 -25.27 26.64
CA ASN A 915 -8.60 -25.75 25.98
C ASN A 915 -7.43 -26.11 26.93
N PHE A 916 -7.64 -26.08 28.25
CA PHE A 916 -6.55 -26.25 29.22
C PHE A 916 -6.80 -27.44 30.15
N PHE A 917 -5.79 -28.27 30.37
CA PHE A 917 -5.82 -29.43 31.24
C PHE A 917 -4.64 -29.42 32.22
N LYS A 918 -4.84 -29.94 33.43
CA LYS A 918 -3.73 -30.46 34.23
C LYS A 918 -3.28 -31.78 33.61
N GLY A 919 -2.01 -32.12 33.77
CA GLY A 919 -1.51 -33.44 33.43
C GLY A 919 -0.30 -33.87 34.25
N VAL A 920 0.20 -35.06 33.95
CA VAL A 920 1.46 -35.58 34.48
C VAL A 920 2.35 -35.99 33.30
N TYR A 921 3.55 -35.40 33.23
CA TYR A 921 4.57 -35.79 32.26
C TYR A 921 5.79 -36.30 33.03
N ARG A 922 6.14 -37.59 32.84
CA ARG A 922 7.26 -38.26 33.55
C ARG A 922 7.27 -38.00 35.07
N GLY A 923 6.10 -38.13 35.70
CA GLY A 923 5.91 -37.90 37.15
C GLY A 923 5.90 -36.43 37.61
N LYS A 924 6.10 -35.45 36.71
CA LYS A 924 5.98 -34.02 37.00
C LYS A 924 4.60 -33.49 36.64
N LYS A 925 4.02 -32.62 37.47
CA LYS A 925 2.74 -31.96 37.17
C LYS A 925 2.91 -30.88 36.12
N VAL A 926 2.17 -30.99 35.02
CA VAL A 926 2.24 -30.11 33.85
C VAL A 926 0.88 -29.46 33.56
N ALA A 927 0.92 -28.33 32.87
CA ALA A 927 -0.23 -27.76 32.18
C ALA A 927 -0.16 -28.17 30.71
N ILE A 928 -1.29 -28.57 30.15
CA ILE A 928 -1.44 -28.97 28.76
C ILE A 928 -2.44 -28.01 28.12
N GLU A 929 -2.01 -27.30 27.09
CA GLU A 929 -2.84 -26.38 26.32
C GLU A 929 -3.11 -26.94 24.93
N LYS A 930 -4.38 -27.12 24.57
CA LYS A 930 -4.82 -27.55 23.25
C LYS A 930 -4.94 -26.34 22.33
N LEU A 931 -4.26 -26.37 21.18
CA LEU A 931 -4.36 -25.28 20.21
C LEU A 931 -5.60 -25.41 19.32
N LYS A 932 -6.38 -24.33 19.22
CA LYS A 932 -7.58 -24.25 18.37
C LYS A 932 -7.22 -24.48 16.89
N GLY A 933 -8.03 -25.24 16.17
CA GLY A 933 -7.86 -25.52 14.74
C GLY A 933 -6.91 -26.70 14.46
N CYS A 934 -6.09 -27.12 15.43
CA CYS A 934 -5.15 -28.23 15.32
C CYS A 934 -5.76 -29.55 15.85
N ASP A 935 -7.06 -29.74 15.59
CA ASP A 935 -7.87 -30.87 16.04
C ASP A 935 -7.65 -32.16 15.22
N LYS A 936 -7.94 -33.32 15.82
CA LYS A 936 -7.92 -34.63 15.14
C LYS A 936 -8.83 -34.62 13.91
N GLY A 937 -8.34 -35.11 12.77
CA GLY A 937 -9.09 -35.15 11.51
C GLY A 937 -8.90 -33.93 10.62
N ASN A 938 -8.25 -32.87 11.11
CA ASN A 938 -7.77 -31.76 10.30
C ASN A 938 -6.28 -31.96 9.97
N SER A 939 -5.87 -31.63 8.75
CA SER A 939 -4.46 -31.36 8.46
C SER A 939 -4.12 -29.93 8.85
N TYR A 940 -2.96 -29.73 9.48
CA TYR A 940 -2.54 -28.43 10.00
C TYR A 940 -1.03 -28.22 9.92
N GLU A 941 -0.61 -26.97 9.70
CA GLU A 941 0.78 -26.53 9.82
C GLU A 941 0.90 -25.64 11.06
N PHE A 942 1.93 -25.89 11.89
CA PHE A 942 2.27 -25.04 13.01
C PHE A 942 3.74 -24.62 13.04
N GLU A 943 4.01 -23.45 13.61
CA GLU A 943 5.33 -22.80 13.59
C GLU A 943 5.84 -22.60 15.03
N ILE A 944 7.04 -23.08 15.35
CA ILE A 944 7.71 -22.83 16.64
C ILE A 944 8.81 -21.77 16.49
N ARG A 945 8.80 -20.78 17.38
CA ARG A 945 9.84 -19.74 17.48
C ARG A 945 11.04 -20.17 18.31
N LYS A 946 12.26 -20.12 17.75
CA LYS A 946 13.49 -20.56 18.44
C LYS A 946 13.92 -19.59 19.56
N ASP A 947 13.69 -18.29 19.42
CA ASP A 947 14.02 -17.28 20.43
C ASP A 947 13.23 -17.43 21.75
N PHE A 948 11.93 -17.74 21.69
CA PHE A 948 11.15 -18.09 22.88
C PHE A 948 11.45 -19.48 23.41
N LEU A 949 11.81 -20.43 22.55
CA LEU A 949 12.17 -21.80 22.95
C LEU A 949 13.42 -21.82 23.83
N GLU A 950 14.45 -21.03 23.51
CA GLU A 950 15.64 -20.89 24.36
C GLU A 950 15.31 -20.23 25.71
N LEU A 951 14.52 -19.15 25.71
CA LEU A 951 14.11 -18.46 26.94
C LEU A 951 13.23 -19.31 27.86
N MET A 952 12.26 -20.05 27.34
CA MET A 952 11.38 -20.89 28.15
C MET A 952 11.99 -22.24 28.56
N THR A 953 13.16 -22.60 28.03
CA THR A 953 13.89 -23.81 28.43
C THR A 953 15.09 -23.52 29.34
N CYS A 954 15.41 -22.25 29.56
CA CYS A 954 16.51 -21.81 30.44
C CYS A 954 16.30 -22.11 31.93
N GLY A 955 15.05 -22.37 32.36
CA GLY A 955 14.70 -22.75 33.74
C GLY A 955 14.60 -21.59 34.74
N HIS A 956 14.63 -20.33 34.28
CA HIS A 956 14.49 -19.16 35.16
C HIS A 956 13.12 -19.09 35.86
N LYS A 957 13.09 -18.78 37.16
CA LYS A 957 11.88 -18.79 38.00
C LYS A 957 10.71 -17.94 37.45
N SER A 958 11.01 -16.78 36.88
CA SER A 958 10.03 -15.78 36.43
C SER A 958 9.57 -15.96 34.98
N ILE A 959 10.04 -17.01 34.29
CA ILE A 959 9.62 -17.39 32.92
C ILE A 959 8.95 -18.77 33.00
N LEU A 960 7.81 -18.95 32.32
CA LEU A 960 7.15 -20.24 32.27
C LEU A 960 8.03 -21.29 31.58
N GLN A 961 8.23 -22.42 32.24
CA GLN A 961 9.05 -23.50 31.68
C GLN A 961 8.27 -24.31 30.65
N PHE A 962 8.79 -24.36 29.43
CA PHE A 962 8.30 -25.19 28.33
C PHE A 962 8.96 -26.57 28.37
N TYR A 963 8.17 -27.64 28.18
CA TYR A 963 8.68 -29.01 28.13
C TYR A 963 8.68 -29.59 26.73
N GLY A 964 7.70 -29.22 25.88
CA GLY A 964 7.57 -29.73 24.53
C GLY A 964 6.15 -29.56 23.97
N VAL A 965 5.92 -30.14 22.80
CA VAL A 965 4.57 -30.34 22.26
C VAL A 965 4.25 -31.83 22.18
N CYS A 966 3.00 -32.19 22.39
CA CYS A 966 2.47 -33.53 22.16
C CYS A 966 1.46 -33.45 21.01
N ILE A 967 1.56 -34.37 20.05
CA ILE A 967 0.50 -34.58 19.07
C ILE A 967 -0.32 -35.75 19.62
N ASP A 968 -1.42 -35.43 20.29
CA ASP A 968 -2.27 -36.42 20.95
C ASP A 968 -3.36 -36.94 20.02
N GLU A 969 -3.62 -38.25 20.05
CA GLU A 969 -4.61 -38.87 19.16
C GLU A 969 -6.04 -38.37 19.41
N ASN A 970 -6.38 -37.85 20.58
CA ASN A 970 -7.74 -37.41 20.92
C ASN A 970 -7.86 -35.88 20.96
N HIS A 971 -6.81 -35.20 21.40
CA HIS A 971 -6.81 -33.76 21.64
C HIS A 971 -6.09 -32.96 20.54
N GLY A 972 -5.38 -33.60 19.60
CA GLY A 972 -4.64 -32.93 18.55
C GLY A 972 -3.34 -32.30 19.06
N LEU A 973 -2.96 -31.14 18.51
CA LEU A 973 -1.73 -30.46 18.95
C LEU A 973 -1.88 -29.83 20.34
N CYS A 974 -1.03 -30.28 21.27
CA CYS A 974 -0.99 -29.82 22.65
C CYS A 974 0.40 -29.25 23.02
N VAL A 975 0.42 -28.05 23.60
CA VAL A 975 1.61 -27.41 24.18
C VAL A 975 1.73 -27.78 25.66
N VAL A 976 2.90 -28.26 26.11
CA VAL A 976 3.10 -28.77 27.47
C VAL A 976 4.10 -27.90 28.24
N THR A 977 3.63 -27.36 29.37
CA THR A 977 4.39 -26.41 30.21
C THR A 977 4.30 -26.77 31.71
N LYS A 978 5.07 -26.06 32.55
CA LYS A 978 5.02 -26.22 34.02
C LYS A 978 3.67 -25.76 34.59
N LEU A 979 3.02 -26.63 35.37
CA LEU A 979 1.74 -26.29 36.01
C LEU A 979 1.93 -25.22 37.09
N MET A 980 1.39 -24.03 36.85
CA MET A 980 1.32 -22.93 37.82
C MET A 980 -0.01 -23.04 38.60
N GLN A 981 0.03 -23.61 39.81
CA GLN A 981 -1.19 -24.06 40.50
C GLN A 981 -2.06 -22.93 41.10
N GLY A 982 -1.59 -21.68 41.09
CA GLY A 982 -2.34 -20.50 41.54
C GLY A 982 -3.28 -19.91 40.49
N GLY A 983 -3.21 -20.38 39.23
CA GLY A 983 -3.99 -19.84 38.11
C GLY A 983 -3.40 -18.54 37.55
N SER A 984 -4.20 -17.82 36.76
CA SER A 984 -3.80 -16.52 36.20
C SER A 984 -3.95 -15.37 37.21
N LEU A 985 -3.19 -14.30 37.03
CA LEU A 985 -3.34 -13.06 37.80
C LEU A 985 -4.74 -12.44 37.61
N ARG A 986 -5.32 -12.54 36.40
CA ARG A 986 -6.69 -12.14 36.10
C ARG A 986 -7.72 -12.87 36.97
N GLU A 987 -7.57 -14.18 37.16
CA GLU A 987 -8.42 -14.91 38.11
C GLU A 987 -8.24 -14.44 39.54
N LEU A 988 -7.01 -14.12 39.98
CA LEU A 988 -6.77 -13.61 41.32
C LEU A 988 -7.46 -12.25 41.54
N VAL A 989 -7.39 -11.35 40.57
CA VAL A 989 -8.08 -10.05 40.56
C VAL A 989 -9.61 -10.24 40.64
N LEU A 990 -10.17 -11.12 39.81
CA LEU A 990 -11.62 -11.41 39.82
C LEU A 990 -12.10 -12.10 41.12
N LYS A 991 -11.29 -13.01 41.69
CA LYS A 991 -11.61 -13.74 42.93
C LYS A 991 -11.43 -12.88 44.18
N LYS A 992 -10.49 -11.93 44.19
CA LYS A 992 -10.20 -11.03 45.33
C LYS A 992 -10.47 -9.57 44.97
N LYS A 993 -11.60 -9.05 45.43
CA LYS A 993 -12.02 -7.62 45.28
C LYS A 993 -10.97 -6.58 45.68
N LYS A 994 -9.95 -6.93 46.47
CA LYS A 994 -8.75 -6.12 46.70
C LYS A 994 -7.56 -7.05 46.98
N ILE A 995 -6.46 -6.88 46.22
CA ILE A 995 -5.20 -7.60 46.47
C ILE A 995 -4.42 -6.85 47.57
N GLN A 996 -3.77 -7.58 48.48
CA GLN A 996 -2.98 -6.96 49.55
C GLN A 996 -1.71 -6.35 48.98
N THR A 997 -1.34 -5.15 49.44
CA THR A 997 -0.16 -4.40 48.94
C THR A 997 1.11 -5.25 48.88
N LYS A 998 1.36 -6.10 49.89
CA LYS A 998 2.50 -7.03 49.92
C LYS A 998 2.49 -8.05 48.78
N ASP A 999 1.31 -8.57 48.41
CA ASP A 999 1.17 -9.49 47.28
C ASP A 999 1.36 -8.75 45.94
N ILE A 1000 0.85 -7.51 45.81
CA ILE A 1000 1.06 -6.66 44.62
C ILE A 1000 2.56 -6.43 44.38
N PHE A 1001 3.32 -6.06 45.42
CA PHE A 1001 4.77 -5.84 45.30
C PHE A 1001 5.53 -7.11 44.92
N ARG A 1002 5.20 -8.27 45.50
CA ARG A 1002 5.83 -9.56 45.13
C ARG A 1002 5.61 -9.88 43.65
N ILE A 1003 4.34 -9.86 43.21
CA ILE A 1003 3.95 -10.13 41.82
C ILE A 1003 4.60 -9.13 40.85
N ALA A 1004 4.63 -7.84 41.21
CA ALA A 1004 5.26 -6.80 40.40
C ALA A 1004 6.77 -6.99 40.25
N VAL A 1005 7.48 -7.44 41.30
CA VAL A 1005 8.92 -7.75 41.23
C VAL A 1005 9.17 -8.94 40.31
N ASP A 1006 8.46 -10.05 40.51
CA ASP A 1006 8.64 -11.27 39.71
C ASP A 1006 8.37 -11.01 38.22
N VAL A 1007 7.30 -10.26 37.88
CA VAL A 1007 6.98 -9.85 36.51
C VAL A 1007 8.06 -8.92 35.95
N ALA A 1008 8.54 -7.94 36.73
CA ALA A 1008 9.58 -7.02 36.27
C ALA A 1008 10.92 -7.74 36.03
N GLU A 1009 11.27 -8.72 36.85
CA GLU A 1009 12.45 -9.58 36.69
C GLU A 1009 12.35 -10.46 35.43
N GLY A 1010 11.18 -11.04 35.15
CA GLY A 1010 10.92 -11.80 33.93
C GLY A 1010 11.05 -10.95 32.67
N VAL A 1011 10.39 -9.79 32.62
CA VAL A 1011 10.44 -8.90 31.45
C VAL A 1011 11.86 -8.30 31.29
N LYS A 1012 12.56 -8.02 32.40
CA LYS A 1012 13.99 -7.63 32.36
C LYS A 1012 14.83 -8.72 31.68
N LEU A 1013 14.69 -9.99 32.09
CA LEU A 1013 15.48 -11.09 31.54
C LEU A 1013 15.31 -11.22 30.02
N MET A 1014 14.09 -11.11 29.51
CA MET A 1014 13.83 -11.18 28.06
C MET A 1014 14.49 -9.99 27.32
N ASN A 1015 14.32 -8.77 27.85
CA ASN A 1015 14.88 -7.57 27.25
C ASN A 1015 16.41 -7.57 27.25
N ASP A 1016 17.05 -8.09 28.29
CA ASP A 1016 18.50 -8.27 28.36
C ASP A 1016 19.02 -9.22 27.27
N HIS A 1017 18.18 -10.17 26.81
CA HIS A 1017 18.47 -11.08 25.69
C HIS A 1017 17.93 -10.58 24.34
N GLY A 1018 17.45 -9.33 24.26
CA GLY A 1018 17.01 -8.69 23.02
C GLY A 1018 15.58 -9.03 22.57
N VAL A 1019 14.78 -9.68 23.42
CA VAL A 1019 13.41 -10.13 23.11
C VAL A 1019 12.40 -9.32 23.95
N ALA A 1020 11.43 -8.69 23.29
CA ALA A 1020 10.29 -8.08 23.98
C ALA A 1020 9.19 -9.12 24.26
N PHE A 1021 8.46 -8.97 25.36
CA PHE A 1021 7.24 -9.75 25.58
C PHE A 1021 6.15 -9.26 24.61
N ARG A 1022 5.24 -10.14 24.19
CA ARG A 1022 4.11 -9.79 23.31
C ARG A 1022 2.80 -9.95 24.09
N ASP A 1023 1.92 -8.97 24.04
CA ASP A 1023 0.62 -8.98 24.74
C ASP A 1023 0.75 -9.14 26.28
N LEU A 1024 1.54 -8.27 26.93
CA LEU A 1024 1.71 -8.30 28.39
C LEU A 1024 0.42 -7.84 29.12
N ASN A 1025 -0.38 -8.80 29.59
CA ASN A 1025 -1.63 -8.55 30.32
C ASN A 1025 -1.81 -9.47 31.54
N THR A 1026 -2.89 -9.27 32.30
CA THR A 1026 -3.18 -10.04 33.54
C THR A 1026 -3.56 -11.51 33.30
N GLN A 1027 -3.94 -11.91 32.08
CA GLN A 1027 -4.21 -13.31 31.74
C GLN A 1027 -2.92 -14.09 31.50
N ARG A 1028 -1.92 -13.46 30.86
CA ARG A 1028 -0.60 -14.05 30.54
C ARG A 1028 0.36 -14.15 31.75
N ILE A 1029 -0.02 -13.65 32.92
CA ILE A 1029 0.79 -13.75 34.16
C ILE A 1029 0.23 -14.88 35.03
N LEU A 1030 1.05 -15.89 35.33
CA LEU A 1030 0.65 -17.09 36.06
C LEU A 1030 1.26 -17.17 37.45
N LEU A 1031 0.55 -17.76 38.41
CA LEU A 1031 0.93 -17.81 39.83
C LEU A 1031 1.19 -19.23 40.33
N ASP A 1032 2.18 -19.40 41.21
CA ASP A 1032 2.41 -20.68 41.91
C ASP A 1032 1.57 -20.79 43.20
N LYS A 1033 1.76 -21.86 43.99
CA LYS A 1033 1.02 -22.05 45.26
C LYS A 1033 1.41 -21.05 46.34
N GLN A 1034 2.60 -20.47 46.23
CA GLN A 1034 3.17 -19.51 47.16
C GLN A 1034 2.79 -18.06 46.77
N GLY A 1035 2.20 -17.87 45.59
CA GLY A 1035 1.79 -16.58 45.06
C GLY A 1035 2.94 -15.80 44.42
N ASN A 1036 4.01 -16.48 43.99
CA ASN A 1036 5.04 -15.91 43.13
C ASN A 1036 4.55 -15.96 41.67
N ALA A 1037 4.98 -15.00 40.84
CA ALA A 1037 4.53 -14.89 39.46
C ALA A 1037 5.56 -15.38 38.44
N CYS A 1038 5.09 -15.83 37.27
CA CYS A 1038 5.90 -15.96 36.08
C CYS A 1038 5.15 -15.49 34.83
N LEU A 1039 5.91 -15.14 33.79
CA LEU A 1039 5.40 -14.83 32.46
C LEU A 1039 5.04 -16.12 31.73
N GLY A 1040 3.75 -16.30 31.44
CA GLY A 1040 3.18 -17.43 30.69
C GLY A 1040 2.73 -17.03 29.27
N ASP A 1041 2.38 -18.04 28.49
CA ASP A 1041 2.06 -18.00 27.05
C ASP A 1041 2.64 -16.80 26.26
N MET A 1042 3.86 -17.00 25.78
CA MET A 1042 4.57 -16.04 24.93
C MET A 1042 4.17 -16.12 23.45
N GLY A 1043 3.22 -17.00 23.06
CA GLY A 1043 2.98 -17.32 21.66
C GLY A 1043 4.18 -18.05 21.03
N ILE A 1044 4.68 -19.10 21.71
CA ILE A 1044 5.78 -19.95 21.19
C ILE A 1044 5.38 -20.69 19.90
N VAL A 1045 4.10 -21.05 19.80
CA VAL A 1045 3.49 -21.52 18.55
C VAL A 1045 2.77 -20.34 17.90
N THR A 1046 3.25 -19.86 16.75
CA THR A 1046 2.76 -18.61 16.12
C THR A 1046 1.68 -18.78 15.07
N ALA A 1047 1.48 -20.01 14.58
CA ALA A 1047 0.44 -20.35 13.64
C ALA A 1047 -0.11 -21.75 13.93
N CYS A 1048 -1.40 -21.95 13.74
CA CYS A 1048 -2.01 -23.24 13.45
C CYS A 1048 -2.94 -23.00 12.25
N LYS A 1049 -2.58 -23.51 11.07
CA LYS A 1049 -3.35 -23.29 9.82
C LYS A 1049 -4.23 -24.50 9.53
N SER A 1050 -5.50 -24.46 9.95
CA SER A 1050 -6.52 -25.37 9.43
C SER A 1050 -7.13 -24.80 8.14
N VAL A 1051 -7.66 -25.67 7.27
CA VAL A 1051 -8.01 -25.30 5.88
C VAL A 1051 -9.32 -24.46 5.77
N ASN A 1052 -10.13 -24.36 6.83
CA ASN A 1052 -11.52 -23.88 6.72
C ASN A 1052 -12.00 -22.86 7.78
N GLU A 1053 -11.18 -22.41 8.73
CA GLU A 1053 -11.63 -21.47 9.78
C GLU A 1053 -11.02 -20.07 9.64
N ALA A 1054 -11.87 -19.06 9.87
CA ALA A 1054 -11.41 -17.68 9.98
C ALA A 1054 -10.68 -17.50 11.32
N MET A 1055 -9.51 -16.88 11.28
CA MET A 1055 -8.76 -16.56 12.50
C MET A 1055 -9.49 -15.46 13.27
N GLU A 1056 -10.24 -15.84 14.32
CA GLU A 1056 -10.75 -14.90 15.31
C GLU A 1056 -9.55 -14.22 15.98
N TYR A 1057 -9.35 -12.94 15.70
CA TYR A 1057 -8.37 -12.14 16.43
C TYR A 1057 -8.92 -11.88 17.84
N GLU A 1058 -8.23 -12.37 18.87
CA GLU A 1058 -8.53 -12.05 20.27
C GLU A 1058 -8.31 -10.54 20.50
N THR A 1059 -9.37 -9.74 20.33
CA THR A 1059 -9.29 -8.26 20.45
C THR A 1059 -9.17 -7.77 21.88
N ASP A 1060 -9.37 -8.63 22.89
CA ASP A 1060 -9.36 -8.25 24.31
C ASP A 1060 -8.02 -7.64 24.76
N GLY A 1061 -6.90 -8.17 24.27
CA GLY A 1061 -5.53 -7.69 24.59
C GLY A 1061 -5.29 -6.21 24.27
N TYR A 1062 -6.11 -5.59 23.42
CA TYR A 1062 -5.96 -4.19 23.00
C TYR A 1062 -6.05 -3.17 24.15
N ARG A 1063 -6.64 -3.54 25.30
CA ARG A 1063 -6.74 -2.68 26.50
C ARG A 1063 -5.37 -2.38 27.14
N TRP A 1064 -4.39 -3.27 27.00
CA TRP A 1064 -3.05 -3.14 27.60
C TRP A 1064 -2.00 -2.61 26.63
N LEU A 1065 -2.33 -2.42 25.33
CA LEU A 1065 -1.39 -1.96 24.31
C LEU A 1065 -1.01 -0.48 24.51
N ALA A 1066 0.25 -0.18 24.23
CA ALA A 1066 0.79 1.17 24.33
C ALA A 1066 0.34 2.05 23.13
N PRO A 1067 0.20 3.38 23.31
CA PRO A 1067 -0.26 4.29 22.24
C PRO A 1067 0.54 4.17 20.94
N GLU A 1068 1.86 3.99 21.03
CA GLU A 1068 2.73 3.84 19.86
C GLU A 1068 2.61 2.49 19.15
N ILE A 1069 2.12 1.45 19.84
CA ILE A 1069 1.81 0.15 19.23
C ILE A 1069 0.44 0.21 18.54
N ILE A 1070 -0.54 0.87 19.16
CA ILE A 1070 -1.88 1.08 18.60
C ILE A 1070 -1.84 2.01 17.37
N ALA A 1071 -1.03 3.06 17.41
CA ALA A 1071 -0.89 4.03 16.32
C ALA A 1071 0.18 3.65 15.27
N GLY A 1072 0.92 2.58 15.50
CA GLY A 1072 1.98 2.10 14.60
C GLY A 1072 1.44 1.24 13.46
N ASP A 1073 2.22 1.13 12.37
CA ASP A 1073 1.98 0.17 11.29
C ASP A 1073 2.18 -1.27 11.84
N PRO A 1074 1.19 -2.16 11.81
CA PRO A 1074 1.30 -3.52 12.36
C PRO A 1074 2.37 -4.41 11.70
N GLU A 1075 2.80 -4.12 10.46
CA GLU A 1075 3.86 -4.89 9.79
C GLU A 1075 5.27 -4.37 10.14
N LYS A 1076 5.39 -3.14 10.67
CA LYS A 1076 6.68 -2.48 10.98
C LYS A 1076 6.90 -2.22 12.47
N THR A 1077 5.83 -2.14 13.26
CA THR A 1077 5.85 -1.78 14.68
C THR A 1077 5.73 -3.05 15.50
N ARG A 1078 6.85 -3.48 16.09
CA ARG A 1078 6.86 -4.59 17.05
C ARG A 1078 6.84 -4.06 18.47
N GLU A 1079 6.32 -4.85 19.39
CA GLU A 1079 6.45 -4.55 20.82
C GLU A 1079 7.94 -4.43 21.20
N SER A 1080 8.20 -3.56 22.17
CA SER A 1080 9.52 -3.24 22.68
C SER A 1080 9.46 -3.15 24.20
N TRP A 1081 10.62 -3.12 24.86
CA TRP A 1081 10.68 -2.89 26.31
C TRP A 1081 9.92 -1.62 26.75
N MET A 1082 9.85 -0.59 25.90
CA MET A 1082 9.11 0.66 26.15
C MET A 1082 7.60 0.46 26.10
N SER A 1083 7.07 -0.38 25.21
CA SER A 1083 5.64 -0.70 25.17
C SER A 1083 5.27 -1.66 26.30
N ASN A 1084 6.10 -2.66 26.60
CA ASN A 1084 5.89 -3.53 27.75
C ASN A 1084 5.87 -2.75 29.08
N ALA A 1085 6.66 -1.68 29.22
CA ALA A 1085 6.62 -0.81 30.40
C ALA A 1085 5.25 -0.13 30.57
N TYR A 1086 4.60 0.29 29.47
CA TYR A 1086 3.23 0.83 29.50
C TYR A 1086 2.21 -0.23 29.91
N SER A 1087 2.27 -1.41 29.30
CA SER A 1087 1.37 -2.53 29.60
C SER A 1087 1.50 -2.98 31.06
N PHE A 1088 2.73 -3.03 31.59
CA PHE A 1088 3.01 -3.25 33.01
C PHE A 1088 2.35 -2.19 33.91
N GLY A 1089 2.30 -0.92 33.48
CA GLY A 1089 1.56 0.13 34.18
C GLY A 1089 0.04 -0.15 34.26
N ILE A 1090 -0.56 -0.70 33.20
CA ILE A 1090 -1.98 -1.11 33.21
C ILE A 1090 -2.18 -2.32 34.14
N VAL A 1091 -1.28 -3.31 34.11
CA VAL A 1091 -1.29 -4.48 35.01
C VAL A 1091 -1.17 -4.06 36.49
N LEU A 1092 -0.31 -3.09 36.81
CA LEU A 1092 -0.23 -2.52 38.16
C LEU A 1092 -1.55 -1.87 38.60
N TRP A 1093 -2.24 -1.17 37.68
CA TRP A 1093 -3.51 -0.53 37.98
C TRP A 1093 -4.60 -1.56 38.30
N GLU A 1094 -4.78 -2.61 37.47
CA GLU A 1094 -5.76 -3.67 37.72
C GLU A 1094 -5.53 -4.38 39.07
N MET A 1095 -4.26 -4.60 39.46
CA MET A 1095 -3.94 -5.17 40.78
C MET A 1095 -4.27 -4.24 41.95
N VAL A 1096 -4.14 -2.91 41.77
CA VAL A 1096 -4.41 -1.91 42.81
C VAL A 1096 -5.91 -1.64 42.96
N THR A 1097 -6.66 -1.58 41.86
CA THR A 1097 -8.10 -1.31 41.88
C THR A 1097 -8.95 -2.54 42.13
N GLY A 1098 -8.51 -3.71 41.63
CA GLY A 1098 -9.37 -4.89 41.51
C GLY A 1098 -10.35 -4.80 40.32
N GLU A 1099 -10.21 -3.78 39.46
CA GLU A 1099 -11.11 -3.49 38.35
C GLU A 1099 -10.48 -3.83 36.99
N GLU A 1100 -11.32 -4.03 35.97
CA GLU A 1100 -10.88 -4.23 34.59
C GLU A 1100 -10.54 -2.92 33.89
N ALA A 1101 -9.39 -2.88 33.22
CA ALA A 1101 -8.94 -1.72 32.46
C ALA A 1101 -9.97 -1.31 31.38
N TYR A 1102 -10.56 -0.13 31.53
CA TYR A 1102 -11.57 0.45 30.63
C TYR A 1102 -12.86 -0.40 30.49
N GLY A 1103 -13.31 -1.07 31.55
CA GLY A 1103 -14.48 -1.97 31.52
C GLY A 1103 -15.81 -1.36 31.03
N SER A 1104 -15.94 -0.03 30.97
CA SER A 1104 -17.08 0.69 30.37
C SER A 1104 -17.02 0.85 28.85
N CYS A 1105 -15.94 0.37 28.21
CA CYS A 1105 -15.68 0.45 26.78
C CYS A 1105 -15.37 -0.94 26.22
N SER A 1106 -15.64 -1.17 24.93
CA SER A 1106 -15.09 -2.34 24.23
C SER A 1106 -13.56 -2.21 24.08
N PRO A 1107 -12.81 -3.31 23.86
CA PRO A 1107 -11.35 -3.27 23.72
C PRO A 1107 -10.88 -2.31 22.61
N VAL A 1108 -11.64 -2.25 21.50
CA VAL A 1108 -11.36 -1.35 20.37
C VAL A 1108 -11.65 0.11 20.73
N GLN A 1109 -12.73 0.40 21.47
CA GLN A 1109 -13.01 1.75 21.97
C GLN A 1109 -11.93 2.24 22.94
N ALA A 1110 -11.45 1.35 23.82
CA ALA A 1110 -10.34 1.64 24.73
C ALA A 1110 -9.06 1.99 23.94
N ALA A 1111 -8.68 1.17 22.95
CA ALA A 1111 -7.50 1.44 22.12
C ALA A 1111 -7.58 2.78 21.37
N VAL A 1112 -8.72 3.11 20.76
CA VAL A 1112 -8.93 4.42 20.10
C VAL A 1112 -8.83 5.57 21.10
N GLY A 1113 -9.42 5.44 22.30
CA GLY A 1113 -9.29 6.43 23.37
C GLY A 1113 -7.83 6.64 23.84
N ILE A 1114 -7.09 5.55 24.01
CA ILE A 1114 -5.68 5.55 24.45
C ILE A 1114 -4.78 6.29 23.43
N ALA A 1115 -4.98 6.01 22.14
CA ALA A 1115 -4.13 6.52 21.06
C ALA A 1115 -4.52 7.92 20.57
N ALA A 1116 -5.82 8.18 20.34
CA ALA A 1116 -6.28 9.45 19.77
C ALA A 1116 -6.58 10.53 20.84
N CYS A 1117 -7.03 10.13 22.03
CA CYS A 1117 -7.45 11.05 23.10
C CYS A 1117 -6.49 11.06 24.30
N GLY A 1118 -5.45 10.23 24.30
CA GLY A 1118 -4.52 10.10 25.43
C GLY A 1118 -5.15 9.52 26.70
N LEU A 1119 -6.23 8.76 26.58
CA LEU A 1119 -6.99 8.21 27.70
C LEU A 1119 -6.11 7.36 28.62
N ARG A 1120 -6.28 7.50 29.95
CA ARG A 1120 -5.62 6.70 30.99
C ARG A 1120 -6.62 6.42 32.13
N PRO A 1121 -6.48 5.31 32.88
CA PRO A 1121 -7.30 5.04 34.06
C PRO A 1121 -6.99 6.02 35.20
N GLU A 1122 -7.98 6.33 36.06
CA GLU A 1122 -7.76 7.18 37.25
C GLU A 1122 -7.05 6.36 38.34
N ILE A 1123 -5.95 6.89 38.90
CA ILE A 1123 -5.21 6.22 39.99
C ILE A 1123 -5.89 6.52 41.33
N PRO A 1124 -6.33 5.50 42.11
CA PRO A 1124 -6.98 5.72 43.40
C PRO A 1124 -6.13 6.54 44.38
N LYS A 1125 -6.81 7.32 45.24
CA LYS A 1125 -6.15 8.22 46.20
C LYS A 1125 -5.40 7.47 47.31
N ASP A 1126 -5.85 6.26 47.65
CA ASP A 1126 -5.24 5.33 48.61
C ASP A 1126 -4.12 4.44 48.00
N CYS A 1127 -3.81 4.59 46.71
CA CYS A 1127 -2.71 3.86 46.07
C CYS A 1127 -1.35 4.22 46.71
N PRO A 1128 -0.50 3.22 47.07
CA PRO A 1128 0.85 3.44 47.58
C PRO A 1128 1.70 4.34 46.67
N GLN A 1129 2.48 5.24 47.27
CA GLN A 1129 3.21 6.28 46.53
C GLN A 1129 4.16 5.71 45.46
N VAL A 1130 4.86 4.60 45.77
CA VAL A 1130 5.76 3.93 44.82
C VAL A 1130 5.01 3.33 43.62
N LEU A 1131 3.83 2.73 43.84
CA LEU A 1131 3.01 2.21 42.75
C LEU A 1131 2.39 3.33 41.90
N ARG A 1132 1.93 4.43 42.53
CA ARG A 1132 1.48 5.64 41.80
C ARG A 1132 2.59 6.25 40.96
N TYR A 1133 3.80 6.35 41.50
CA TYR A 1133 4.99 6.82 40.79
C TYR A 1133 5.25 5.94 39.55
N LEU A 1134 5.31 4.61 39.72
CA LEU A 1134 5.55 3.67 38.63
C LEU A 1134 4.46 3.76 37.55
N MET A 1135 3.17 3.68 37.89
CA MET A 1135 2.08 3.82 36.92
C MET A 1135 2.16 5.14 36.13
N THR A 1136 2.40 6.26 36.81
CA THR A 1136 2.52 7.59 36.18
C THR A 1136 3.71 7.66 35.22
N LYS A 1137 4.86 7.06 35.57
CA LYS A 1137 6.06 7.01 34.72
C LYS A 1137 5.89 6.05 33.55
N CYS A 1138 5.25 4.89 33.75
CA CYS A 1138 4.96 3.89 32.72
C CYS A 1138 3.95 4.38 31.67
N TRP A 1139 2.97 5.20 32.06
CA TRP A 1139 1.94 5.71 31.15
C TRP A 1139 2.33 6.96 30.35
N ASN A 1140 3.59 7.39 30.45
CA ASN A 1140 4.08 8.56 29.73
C ASN A 1140 3.87 8.40 28.22
N SER A 1141 3.35 9.46 27.60
CA SER A 1141 3.05 9.53 26.16
C SER A 1141 4.30 9.46 25.28
N CYS A 1142 5.49 9.78 25.81
CA CYS A 1142 6.76 9.60 25.12
C CYS A 1142 7.41 8.26 25.53
N PRO A 1143 7.50 7.23 24.67
CA PRO A 1143 7.89 5.88 25.06
C PRO A 1143 9.28 5.78 25.72
N SER A 1144 10.25 6.58 25.27
CA SER A 1144 11.62 6.58 25.79
C SER A 1144 11.79 7.24 27.15
N THR A 1145 10.76 7.92 27.66
CA THR A 1145 10.75 8.48 29.03
C THR A 1145 10.15 7.52 30.05
N ARG A 1146 9.64 6.36 29.61
CA ARG A 1146 9.18 5.29 30.48
C ARG A 1146 10.38 4.58 31.12
N PRO A 1147 10.27 4.12 32.37
CA PRO A 1147 11.39 3.49 33.05
C PRO A 1147 11.69 2.12 32.43
N ASN A 1148 12.98 1.80 32.27
CA ASN A 1148 13.38 0.44 31.88
C ASN A 1148 13.14 -0.56 33.02
N PHE A 1149 13.06 -1.85 32.70
CA PHE A 1149 12.72 -2.87 33.69
C PHE A 1149 13.78 -3.05 34.80
N SER A 1150 15.05 -2.74 34.54
CA SER A 1150 16.07 -2.67 35.60
C SER A 1150 15.74 -1.58 36.64
N HIS A 1151 15.33 -0.39 36.21
CA HIS A 1151 14.91 0.68 37.11
C HIS A 1151 13.60 0.33 37.85
N ILE A 1152 12.60 -0.20 37.14
CA ILE A 1152 11.33 -0.67 37.75
C ILE A 1152 11.63 -1.69 38.86
N HIS A 1153 12.44 -2.71 38.56
CA HIS A 1153 12.83 -3.76 39.50
C HIS A 1153 13.58 -3.21 40.72
N CYS A 1154 14.55 -2.29 40.52
CA CYS A 1154 15.25 -1.63 41.63
C CYS A 1154 14.33 -0.76 42.51
N VAL A 1155 13.36 -0.04 41.92
CA VAL A 1155 12.39 0.77 42.67
C VAL A 1155 11.47 -0.10 43.52
N LEU A 1156 10.97 -1.20 42.96
CA LEU A 1156 10.13 -2.16 43.68
C LEU A 1156 10.89 -2.86 44.83
N LEU A 1157 12.12 -3.33 44.57
CA LEU A 1157 12.95 -3.97 45.60
C LEU A 1157 13.30 -3.03 46.75
N ARG A 1158 13.62 -1.76 46.48
CA ARG A 1158 13.89 -0.75 47.51
C ARG A 1158 12.71 -0.59 48.47
N ASP A 1159 11.48 -0.57 47.97
CA ASP A 1159 10.29 -0.41 48.82
C ASP A 1159 9.98 -1.69 49.61
N ILE A 1160 10.20 -2.88 49.04
CA ILE A 1160 10.14 -4.14 49.79
C ILE A 1160 11.16 -4.15 50.93
N SER A 1161 12.41 -3.71 50.69
CA SER A 1161 13.46 -3.63 51.72
C SER A 1161 13.25 -2.53 52.78
N ARG A 1162 12.28 -1.62 52.58
CA ARG A 1162 11.87 -0.60 53.57
C ARG A 1162 10.64 -0.99 54.38
N ASN A 1163 9.92 -2.04 53.96
CA ASN A 1163 8.67 -2.52 54.56
C ASN A 1163 8.77 -3.98 55.08
N LEU A 1164 9.97 -4.57 55.04
CA LEU A 1164 10.38 -5.81 55.73
C LEU A 1164 11.21 -5.45 56.96
#